data_AF-A0A5C4PFU0-F1
#
_entry.id   AF-A0A5C4PFU0-F1
#
_cell.length_a   1.000
_cell.length_b   1.000
_cell.length_c   1.000
_cell.angle_alpha   90.00
_cell.angle_beta   90.00
_cell.angle_gamma   90.00
#
_symmetry.space_group_name_H-M   'P 1'
#
loop_
_entity.id
_entity.type
_entity.pdbx_description
1 polymer ?
#
loop_
_entity_poly.entity_id
_entity_poly.type
_entity_poly.pdbx_seq_one_letter_code
_entity_poly.pdbx_strand_id
1 'polypeptide(L)'
;MSKPLMYLLAGNGSAADWWDDALPHFERYEVVPLELPGFGNHPQAPCEDLAAYAQALLQMTVKGSAITAVGVNALLVLHALQRQPGHFCRSVLLAPVGAFLWQRRLPALMSPLPLRKTIHWLLANQPTLFARKFSNQTWTPAQYQRMGAGYARCRAFVPHWDLVRADTALPLLEWITDPVELVWGDQDNVLGIEQAAAWSAILARADLTISLKPGWGHYPWIDAPREFVAWLESGERGFVAHTKGGRLRLAALAGQAVPAALSLNDCHDPRLPAFLDSQSDALWAVRSSSYGEDQADAANAGLSTTFLRVSTQDVPGRVAELSATGVEEVVVQRFITPRLSGIAFVRHLAVELEWVEGHLESLADGQASPERAIISRLGEAWNSDTFKPSHGLTADQLWRFLQSVLRVFHYVPGDVEWAWDGSQLWLLQYRPISDYGWRRHLTAANIAEILPPQPSVLVEYAQRRAAASIPAIMARWDSRILQDNEPFTAVFGGASYINNDLFLARLADWGISASNYAGEVGGATPHLPWRPLRLIRSLPLFLRMQRIARGHLPTLERGLRRFDRELLELTGQGVDGQRLADWFTRFYVFVVQGNLCIATALASSGGDWLGRPPTAYDNLECAPHRLPWETDPATPRPAPTELPLQAFPQWPLAVRLAHSGGLPGLRGYYLQVREWYRDNLMRIFFRLHHAMPASERAHWFAPHPDIRSREGSFWQDGREGTEQASGFLIYPGQVQGILGDDILLEETLDPGRHAHYQNARAVIARMGGRLSHGSTLLRELRKPSAVLPQVNAAWLGREVLYRDGELTLVE
;
A
#
# COMPACT_ATOMS: atom_id res chain seq x y z
N MET A 1 27.47 4.98 -34.08
CA MET A 1 26.42 5.35 -33.12
C MET A 1 27.08 5.42 -31.75
N SER A 2 26.78 6.42 -30.92
CA SER A 2 27.28 6.48 -29.53
C SER A 2 26.75 5.27 -28.76
N LYS A 3 27.56 4.72 -27.85
CA LYS A 3 27.11 3.62 -26.99
C LYS A 3 25.93 4.10 -26.13
N PRO A 4 24.90 3.27 -25.88
CA PRO A 4 23.87 3.60 -24.90
C PRO A 4 24.49 3.80 -23.52
N LEU A 5 23.93 4.73 -22.73
CA LEU A 5 24.39 5.05 -21.38
C LEU A 5 23.78 4.08 -20.36
N MET A 6 24.60 3.54 -19.48
CA MET A 6 24.18 2.72 -18.33
C MET A 6 24.79 3.23 -17.02
N TYR A 7 23.93 3.53 -16.06
CA TYR A 7 24.38 3.89 -14.72
C TYR A 7 24.53 2.67 -13.82
N LEU A 8 25.59 2.64 -13.02
CA LEU A 8 25.87 1.56 -12.07
C LEU A 8 25.76 2.09 -10.63
N LEU A 9 24.81 1.57 -9.86
CA LEU A 9 24.51 2.03 -8.52
C LEU A 9 24.68 0.88 -7.51
N ALA A 10 25.83 0.86 -6.82
CA ALA A 10 26.15 -0.18 -5.86
C ALA A 10 25.31 -0.07 -4.57
N GLY A 11 25.40 -1.09 -3.69
CA GLY A 11 24.55 -1.24 -2.51
C GLY A 11 24.91 -0.40 -1.28
N ASN A 12 24.50 -0.84 -0.10
CA ASN A 12 24.72 -0.09 1.15
C ASN A 12 26.21 -0.02 1.53
N GLY A 13 26.71 1.17 1.82
CA GLY A 13 28.13 1.39 2.14
C GLY A 13 29.05 1.51 0.93
N SER A 14 28.49 1.51 -0.28
CA SER A 14 29.26 1.46 -1.52
C SER A 14 29.87 2.80 -1.93
N ALA A 15 30.82 2.68 -2.86
CA ALA A 15 31.47 3.75 -3.59
C ALA A 15 31.63 3.33 -5.06
N ALA A 16 31.91 4.29 -5.94
CA ALA A 16 32.02 4.04 -7.39
C ALA A 16 33.11 3.02 -7.75
N ASP A 17 34.22 3.03 -7.01
CA ASP A 17 35.35 2.13 -7.22
C ASP A 17 35.02 0.64 -7.01
N TRP A 18 33.88 0.31 -6.37
CA TRP A 18 33.43 -1.08 -6.24
C TRP A 18 33.14 -1.76 -7.58
N TRP A 19 33.01 -1.00 -8.66
CA TRP A 19 32.82 -1.51 -10.02
C TRP A 19 34.12 -1.71 -10.80
N ASP A 20 35.28 -1.33 -10.25
CA ASP A 20 36.57 -1.33 -10.96
C ASP A 20 36.94 -2.68 -11.60
N ASP A 21 36.54 -3.79 -10.99
CA ASP A 21 36.82 -5.13 -11.54
C ASP A 21 35.93 -5.44 -12.76
N ALA A 22 34.74 -4.84 -12.85
CA ALA A 22 33.76 -5.04 -13.93
C ALA A 22 33.91 -4.02 -15.06
N LEU A 23 34.26 -2.76 -14.76
CA LEU A 23 34.36 -1.66 -15.74
C LEU A 23 35.16 -2.01 -17.02
N PRO A 24 36.33 -2.69 -16.95
CA PRO A 24 37.12 -3.01 -18.14
C PRO A 24 36.46 -3.98 -19.11
N HIS A 25 35.38 -4.65 -18.70
CA HIS A 25 34.70 -5.68 -19.50
C HIS A 25 33.50 -5.16 -20.30
N PHE A 26 33.07 -3.90 -20.09
CA PHE A 26 31.92 -3.33 -20.80
C PHE A 26 32.32 -2.90 -22.22
N GLU A 27 31.65 -3.48 -23.22
CA GLU A 27 31.92 -3.20 -24.63
C GLU A 27 30.76 -2.48 -25.32
N ARG A 28 29.52 -2.74 -24.91
CA ARG A 28 28.30 -2.23 -25.54
C ARG A 28 27.77 -0.95 -24.89
N TYR A 29 27.93 -0.77 -23.58
CA TYR A 29 27.47 0.42 -22.88
C TYR A 29 28.60 1.43 -22.64
N GLU A 30 28.24 2.71 -22.62
CA GLU A 30 29.00 3.73 -21.88
C GLU A 30 28.52 3.65 -20.43
N VAL A 31 29.40 3.25 -19.51
CA VAL A 31 29.04 2.98 -18.12
C VAL A 31 29.49 4.09 -17.18
N VAL A 32 28.60 4.50 -16.28
CA VAL A 32 28.88 5.54 -15.29
C VAL A 32 28.50 5.04 -13.89
N PRO A 33 29.48 4.68 -13.05
CA PRO A 33 29.24 4.44 -11.62
C PRO A 33 28.74 5.70 -10.92
N LEU A 34 27.69 5.56 -10.11
CA LEU A 34 27.10 6.65 -9.35
C LEU A 34 27.38 6.56 -7.86
N GLU A 35 27.56 7.72 -7.24
CA GLU A 35 27.62 7.89 -5.78
C GLU A 35 26.54 8.90 -5.36
N LEU A 36 25.50 8.43 -4.69
CA LEU A 36 24.44 9.31 -4.18
C LEU A 36 24.96 10.21 -3.04
N PRO A 37 24.24 11.29 -2.66
CA PRO A 37 24.62 12.13 -1.52
C PRO A 37 24.94 11.32 -0.25
N GLY A 38 26.14 11.52 0.30
CA GLY A 38 26.63 10.77 1.47
C GLY A 38 27.25 9.40 1.17
N PHE A 39 27.28 8.94 -0.09
CA PHE A 39 28.02 7.75 -0.52
C PHE A 39 29.37 8.14 -1.12
N GLY A 40 30.36 7.26 -0.96
CA GLY A 40 31.71 7.45 -1.51
C GLY A 40 32.28 8.85 -1.34
N ASN A 41 32.76 9.43 -2.43
CA ASN A 41 33.37 10.75 -2.50
C ASN A 41 32.36 11.87 -2.81
N HIS A 42 31.06 11.58 -2.92
CA HIS A 42 30.06 12.61 -3.22
C HIS A 42 30.11 13.73 -2.15
N PRO A 43 30.17 15.02 -2.55
CA PRO A 43 30.44 16.11 -1.60
C PRO A 43 29.26 16.42 -0.67
N GLN A 44 28.03 16.18 -1.14
CA GLN A 44 26.83 16.49 -0.35
C GLN A 44 26.63 15.51 0.82
N ALA A 45 25.99 15.99 1.89
CA ALA A 45 25.61 15.17 3.04
C ALA A 45 24.53 14.13 2.66
N PRO A 46 24.37 13.04 3.45
CA PRO A 46 23.28 12.09 3.26
C PRO A 46 21.92 12.80 3.18
N CYS A 47 21.07 12.37 2.24
CA CYS A 47 19.70 12.88 2.14
C CYS A 47 18.88 12.50 3.38
N GLU A 48 17.88 13.32 3.69
CA GLU A 48 17.06 13.17 4.90
C GLU A 48 16.04 12.02 4.81
N ASP A 49 15.62 11.63 3.61
CA ASP A 49 14.69 10.52 3.37
C ASP A 49 14.79 9.91 1.97
N LEU A 50 14.06 8.81 1.74
CA LEU A 50 14.04 8.09 0.46
C LEU A 50 13.54 8.98 -0.69
N ALA A 51 12.61 9.88 -0.38
CA ALA A 51 12.10 10.88 -1.30
C ALA A 51 13.23 11.80 -1.79
N ALA A 52 14.02 12.38 -0.90
CA ALA A 52 15.16 13.20 -1.29
C ALA A 52 16.23 12.41 -2.07
N TYR A 53 16.49 11.15 -1.71
CA TYR A 53 17.40 10.28 -2.46
C TYR A 53 16.92 9.97 -3.89
N ALA A 54 15.64 9.64 -4.06
CA ALA A 54 15.06 9.38 -5.38
C ALA A 54 15.12 10.63 -6.27
N GLN A 55 14.91 11.82 -5.70
CA GLN A 55 15.08 13.08 -6.44
C GLN A 55 16.53 13.32 -6.85
N ALA A 56 17.49 13.09 -5.94
CA ALA A 56 18.91 13.23 -6.24
C ALA A 56 19.33 12.27 -7.35
N LEU A 57 18.85 11.02 -7.33
CA LEU A 57 19.08 10.06 -8.39
C LEU A 57 18.58 10.58 -9.74
N LEU A 58 17.32 11.02 -9.81
CA LEU A 58 16.72 11.55 -11.04
C LEU A 58 17.45 12.79 -11.60
N GLN A 59 18.06 13.61 -10.73
CA GLN A 59 18.85 14.77 -11.14
C GLN A 59 20.25 14.40 -11.66
N MET A 60 20.78 13.27 -11.20
CA MET A 60 22.09 12.76 -11.61
C MET A 60 22.03 11.87 -12.87
N THR A 61 20.83 11.42 -13.26
CA THR A 61 20.62 10.53 -14.40
C THR A 61 19.85 11.19 -15.53
N VAL A 62 20.09 10.71 -16.75
CA VAL A 62 19.41 11.20 -17.96
C VAL A 62 18.26 10.27 -18.33
N LYS A 63 17.08 10.84 -18.62
CA LYS A 63 15.93 10.06 -19.08
C LYS A 63 16.28 9.25 -20.34
N GLY A 64 15.89 7.97 -20.37
CA GLY A 64 16.17 7.03 -21.45
C GLY A 64 17.45 6.22 -21.27
N SER A 65 18.24 6.44 -20.22
CA SER A 65 19.39 5.60 -19.89
C SER A 65 18.98 4.25 -19.28
N ALA A 66 19.89 3.27 -19.28
CA ALA A 66 19.75 2.06 -18.48
C ALA A 66 20.32 2.29 -17.05
N ILE A 67 19.87 1.51 -16.09
CA ILE A 67 20.43 1.50 -14.74
C ILE A 67 20.54 0.08 -14.19
N THR A 68 21.66 -0.21 -13.54
CA THR A 68 21.84 -1.41 -12.71
C THR A 68 22.04 -0.98 -11.27
N ALA A 69 21.19 -1.48 -10.36
CA ALA A 69 21.23 -1.12 -8.95
C ALA A 69 21.20 -2.34 -8.04
N VAL A 70 21.86 -2.25 -6.89
CA VAL A 70 22.03 -3.40 -5.99
C VAL A 70 21.44 -3.15 -4.61
N GLY A 71 20.79 -4.17 -4.05
CA GLY A 71 20.44 -4.21 -2.64
C GLY A 71 19.50 -3.08 -2.24
N VAL A 72 19.99 -2.22 -1.34
CA VAL A 72 19.19 -1.12 -0.80
C VAL A 72 18.99 0.02 -1.78
N ASN A 73 19.93 0.24 -2.70
CA ASN A 73 19.81 1.32 -3.67
C ASN A 73 18.91 0.93 -4.85
N ALA A 74 18.66 -0.37 -5.05
CA ALA A 74 17.59 -0.83 -5.95
C ALA A 74 16.21 -0.29 -5.53
N LEU A 75 15.97 -0.17 -4.22
CA LEU A 75 14.75 0.45 -3.71
C LEU A 75 14.64 1.93 -4.13
N LEU A 76 15.76 2.66 -4.14
CA LEU A 76 15.77 4.06 -4.55
C LEU A 76 15.45 4.22 -6.04
N VAL A 77 15.87 3.26 -6.88
CA VAL A 77 15.48 3.21 -8.29
C VAL A 77 13.96 3.02 -8.42
N LEU A 78 13.37 2.13 -7.65
CA LEU A 78 11.91 1.94 -7.65
C LEU A 78 11.16 3.20 -7.20
N HIS A 79 11.65 3.91 -6.18
CA HIS A 79 11.09 5.22 -5.78
C HIS A 79 11.27 6.30 -6.85
N ALA A 80 12.37 6.25 -7.62
CA ALA A 80 12.58 7.16 -8.74
C ALA A 80 11.61 6.89 -9.89
N LEU A 81 11.38 5.62 -10.24
CA LEU A 81 10.38 5.19 -11.25
C LEU A 81 8.95 5.59 -10.82
N GLN A 82 8.60 5.40 -9.55
CA GLN A 82 7.32 5.82 -8.98
C GLN A 82 7.05 7.33 -9.15
N ARG A 83 8.11 8.14 -9.13
CA ARG A 83 8.02 9.61 -9.26
C ARG A 83 8.07 10.10 -10.69
N GLN A 84 8.84 9.42 -11.52
CA GLN A 84 9.01 9.75 -12.92
C GLN A 84 8.98 8.46 -13.76
N PRO A 85 7.78 7.93 -14.04
CA PRO A 85 7.62 6.76 -14.89
C PRO A 85 8.28 6.97 -16.27
N GLY A 86 8.86 5.91 -16.80
CA GLY A 86 9.59 5.89 -18.06
C GLY A 86 10.94 6.63 -17.99
N HIS A 87 11.50 6.88 -16.80
CA HIS A 87 12.81 7.54 -16.70
C HIS A 87 13.94 6.64 -17.21
N PHE A 88 13.93 5.35 -16.88
CA PHE A 88 14.93 4.38 -17.33
C PHE A 88 14.36 3.49 -18.43
N CYS A 89 15.11 3.27 -19.52
CA CYS A 89 14.69 2.35 -20.58
C CYS A 89 14.85 0.87 -20.19
N ARG A 90 15.72 0.61 -19.20
CA ARG A 90 15.97 -0.71 -18.61
C ARG A 90 16.42 -0.54 -17.16
N SER A 91 15.77 -1.21 -16.23
CA SER A 91 16.12 -1.21 -14.81
C SER A 91 16.49 -2.62 -14.36
N VAL A 92 17.77 -2.86 -14.06
CA VAL A 92 18.28 -4.17 -13.58
C VAL A 92 18.55 -4.06 -12.08
N LEU A 93 17.79 -4.79 -11.27
CA LEU A 93 17.84 -4.71 -9.81
C LEU A 93 18.35 -6.04 -9.23
N LEU A 94 19.60 -6.04 -8.78
CA LEU A 94 20.19 -7.21 -8.14
C LEU A 94 19.80 -7.25 -6.66
N ALA A 95 19.14 -8.34 -6.27
CA ALA A 95 18.74 -8.64 -4.90
C ALA A 95 18.16 -7.42 -4.14
N PRO A 96 17.03 -6.85 -4.57
CA PRO A 96 16.46 -5.64 -3.95
C PRO A 96 16.04 -5.84 -2.48
N VAL A 97 16.28 -4.81 -1.66
CA VAL A 97 15.84 -4.74 -0.25
C VAL A 97 14.51 -3.98 -0.14
N GLY A 98 13.52 -4.55 0.56
CA GLY A 98 12.21 -3.92 0.75
C GLY A 98 11.15 -4.92 1.24
N ALA A 99 11.11 -6.10 0.63
CA ALA A 99 10.23 -7.18 1.06
C ALA A 99 10.56 -7.67 2.49
N PHE A 100 9.48 -7.92 3.23
CA PHE A 100 9.42 -8.39 4.62
C PHE A 100 10.32 -7.66 5.63
N LEU A 101 10.65 -6.39 5.40
CA LEU A 101 11.53 -5.63 6.29
C LEU A 101 11.10 -5.67 7.77
N TRP A 102 9.79 -5.74 8.05
CA TRP A 102 9.25 -5.82 9.42
C TRP A 102 9.46 -7.18 10.10
N GLN A 103 9.74 -8.24 9.35
CA GLN A 103 10.01 -9.58 9.89
C GLN A 103 11.52 -9.80 10.10
N ARG A 104 12.36 -8.96 9.50
CA ARG A 104 13.81 -9.12 9.58
C ARG A 104 14.33 -8.71 10.94
N ARG A 105 15.19 -9.57 11.51
CA ARG A 105 15.89 -9.30 12.78
C ARG A 105 17.01 -8.27 12.63
N LEU A 106 17.62 -8.17 11.45
CA LEU A 106 18.78 -7.32 11.22
C LEU A 106 18.47 -5.82 11.44
N PRO A 107 17.40 -5.22 10.88
CA PRO A 107 17.05 -3.83 11.20
C PRO A 107 16.83 -3.57 12.69
N ALA A 108 16.18 -4.51 13.41
CA ALA A 108 15.98 -4.39 14.85
C ALA A 108 17.33 -4.43 15.61
N LEU A 109 18.25 -5.30 15.20
CA LEU A 109 19.60 -5.37 15.75
C LEU A 109 20.44 -4.12 15.40
N MET A 110 20.23 -3.52 14.23
CA MET A 110 20.90 -2.29 13.80
C MET A 110 20.26 -1.01 14.38
N SER A 111 19.17 -1.14 15.14
CA SER A 111 18.47 0.02 15.72
C SER A 111 19.30 0.80 16.76
N PRO A 112 20.12 0.18 17.65
CA PRO A 112 20.91 0.94 18.62
C PRO A 112 22.08 1.67 17.94
N LEU A 113 22.17 2.99 18.14
CA LEU A 113 23.21 3.84 17.56
C LEU A 113 24.65 3.36 17.84
N PRO A 114 25.01 2.92 19.05
CA PRO A 114 26.37 2.43 19.32
C PRO A 114 26.71 1.20 18.48
N LEU A 115 25.79 0.23 18.41
CA LEU A 115 26.02 -1.02 17.68
C LEU A 115 26.18 -0.79 16.18
N ARG A 116 25.31 0.02 15.56
CA ARG A 116 25.43 0.32 14.12
C ARG A 116 26.72 1.09 13.79
N LYS A 117 27.17 1.99 14.67
CA LYS A 117 28.47 2.68 14.52
C LYS A 117 29.64 1.72 14.64
N THR A 118 29.60 0.78 15.59
CA THR A 118 30.63 -0.24 15.75
C THR A 118 30.72 -1.15 14.53
N ILE A 119 29.57 -1.61 14.00
CA ILE A 119 29.53 -2.44 12.79
C ILE A 119 30.07 -1.66 11.59
N HIS A 120 29.69 -0.39 11.43
CA HIS A 120 30.22 0.48 10.38
C HIS A 120 31.75 0.62 10.49
N TRP A 121 32.27 0.83 11.70
CA TRP A 121 33.72 0.89 11.95
C TRP A 121 34.42 -0.43 11.62
N LEU A 122 33.84 -1.58 11.99
CA LEU A 122 34.39 -2.90 11.68
C LEU A 122 34.39 -3.17 10.17
N LEU A 123 33.32 -2.83 9.46
CA LEU A 123 33.26 -2.95 8.00
C LEU A 123 34.33 -2.05 7.33
N ALA A 124 34.55 -0.86 7.86
CA ALA A 124 35.53 0.10 7.33
C ALA A 124 36.99 -0.33 7.57
N ASN A 125 37.31 -0.91 8.73
CA ASN A 125 38.69 -1.17 9.14
C ASN A 125 39.08 -2.66 9.11
N GLN A 126 38.12 -3.58 9.24
CA GLN A 126 38.33 -5.03 9.32
C GLN A 126 37.31 -5.80 8.44
N PRO A 127 37.23 -5.50 7.13
CA PRO A 127 36.23 -6.08 6.23
C PRO A 127 36.33 -7.61 6.12
N THR A 128 37.51 -8.19 6.33
CA THR A 128 37.74 -9.65 6.31
C THR A 128 36.91 -10.42 7.36
N LEU A 129 36.52 -9.77 8.46
CA LEU A 129 35.60 -10.35 9.45
C LEU A 129 34.21 -10.69 8.85
N PHE A 130 33.85 -10.02 7.75
CA PHE A 130 32.59 -10.20 7.04
C PHE A 130 32.75 -10.97 5.73
N ALA A 131 33.92 -11.56 5.45
CA ALA A 131 34.23 -12.25 4.19
C ALA A 131 33.11 -13.16 3.69
N ARG A 132 32.60 -14.06 4.56
CA ARG A 132 31.52 -15.00 4.21
C ARG A 132 30.16 -14.34 3.89
N LYS A 133 29.95 -13.10 4.31
CA LYS A 133 28.75 -12.31 3.94
C LYS A 133 28.93 -11.61 2.60
N PHE A 134 30.18 -11.34 2.21
CA PHE A 134 30.48 -10.74 0.93
C PHE A 134 30.48 -11.79 -0.16
N SER A 135 31.23 -12.88 0.03
CA SER A 135 31.34 -13.93 -0.98
C SER A 135 31.60 -15.29 -0.35
N ASN A 136 31.22 -16.34 -1.07
CA ASN A 136 31.69 -17.70 -0.80
C ASN A 136 33.11 -17.93 -1.33
N GLN A 137 33.60 -17.03 -2.19
CA GLN A 137 34.96 -17.03 -2.72
C GLN A 137 35.87 -16.19 -1.82
N THR A 138 37.17 -16.53 -1.83
CA THR A 138 38.17 -15.73 -1.10
C THR A 138 38.62 -14.57 -1.98
N TRP A 139 38.25 -13.35 -1.61
CA TRP A 139 38.75 -12.14 -2.29
C TRP A 139 40.22 -11.86 -2.04
N THR A 140 40.82 -11.12 -2.96
CA THR A 140 42.17 -10.60 -2.81
C THR A 140 42.25 -9.54 -1.69
N PRO A 141 43.44 -9.32 -1.08
CA PRO A 141 43.61 -8.24 -0.12
C PRO A 141 43.20 -6.86 -0.65
N ALA A 142 43.46 -6.59 -1.93
CA ALA A 142 43.09 -5.34 -2.58
C ALA A 142 41.56 -5.15 -2.65
N GLN A 143 40.81 -6.21 -2.98
CA GLN A 143 39.35 -6.18 -2.99
C GLN A 143 38.75 -5.94 -1.60
N TYR A 144 39.27 -6.61 -0.56
CA TYR A 144 38.85 -6.33 0.82
C TYR A 144 39.18 -4.89 1.23
N GLN A 145 40.37 -4.39 0.91
CA GLN A 145 40.75 -3.02 1.21
C GLN A 145 39.84 -2.00 0.52
N ARG A 146 39.50 -2.22 -0.76
CA ARG A 146 38.57 -1.39 -1.52
C ARG A 146 37.16 -1.41 -0.90
N MET A 147 36.67 -2.58 -0.51
CA MET A 147 35.40 -2.75 0.20
C MET A 147 35.38 -1.93 1.51
N GLY A 148 36.41 -2.09 2.36
CA GLY A 148 36.53 -1.34 3.61
C GLY A 148 36.64 0.18 3.39
N ALA A 149 37.39 0.61 2.39
CA ALA A 149 37.52 2.02 2.03
C ALA A 149 36.19 2.63 1.58
N GLY A 150 35.36 1.89 0.82
CA GLY A 150 34.00 2.31 0.47
C GLY A 150 33.14 2.56 1.72
N TYR A 151 33.13 1.61 2.65
CA TYR A 151 32.42 1.77 3.92
C TYR A 151 32.94 2.97 4.72
N ALA A 152 34.27 3.17 4.80
CA ALA A 152 34.86 4.29 5.51
C ALA A 152 34.40 5.66 4.98
N ARG A 153 34.18 5.77 3.66
CA ARG A 153 33.71 7.00 3.01
C ARG A 153 32.18 7.17 3.03
N CYS A 154 31.43 6.09 3.23
CA CYS A 154 29.97 6.12 3.22
C CYS A 154 29.39 6.75 4.51
N ARG A 155 29.13 8.05 4.48
CA ARG A 155 28.41 8.80 5.53
C ARG A 155 26.94 8.41 5.63
N ALA A 156 26.37 7.90 4.53
CA ALA A 156 24.98 7.49 4.46
C ALA A 156 24.69 6.17 5.18
N PHE A 157 25.69 5.32 5.43
CA PHE A 157 25.50 3.97 5.99
C PHE A 157 24.65 3.96 7.26
N VAL A 158 24.97 4.83 8.22
CA VAL A 158 24.27 4.89 9.52
C VAL A 158 22.85 5.47 9.38
N PRO A 159 22.64 6.65 8.76
CA PRO A 159 21.30 7.20 8.55
C PRO A 159 20.37 6.29 7.73
N HIS A 160 20.89 5.52 6.78
CA HIS A 160 20.06 4.71 5.88
C HIS A 160 19.20 3.67 6.61
N TRP A 161 19.66 3.18 7.77
CA TRP A 161 18.89 2.26 8.62
C TRP A 161 17.61 2.90 9.20
N ASP A 162 17.58 4.23 9.32
CA ASP A 162 16.39 4.97 9.77
C ASP A 162 15.41 5.21 8.59
N LEU A 163 15.87 5.06 7.35
CA LEU A 163 15.10 5.31 6.13
C LEU A 163 14.45 4.05 5.55
N VAL A 164 15.13 2.91 5.65
CA VAL A 164 14.70 1.64 5.07
C VAL A 164 13.87 0.86 6.08
N ARG A 165 12.65 1.36 6.28
CA ARG A 165 11.65 0.78 7.18
C ARG A 165 10.50 0.24 6.37
N ALA A 166 9.74 -0.67 6.97
CA ALA A 166 8.62 -1.31 6.29
C ALA A 166 7.53 -0.31 5.86
N ASP A 167 7.35 0.78 6.60
CA ASP A 167 6.36 1.83 6.30
C ASP A 167 6.79 2.79 5.19
N THR A 168 8.08 2.85 4.84
CA THR A 168 8.63 3.79 3.84
C THR A 168 9.14 3.09 2.58
N ALA A 169 9.39 1.78 2.62
CA ALA A 169 9.97 1.06 1.50
C ALA A 169 8.97 0.83 0.35
N LEU A 170 7.75 0.38 0.65
CA LEU A 170 6.82 -0.12 -0.36
C LEU A 170 5.67 0.82 -0.82
N PRO A 171 5.42 2.02 -0.24
CA PRO A 171 4.35 2.88 -0.69
C PRO A 171 4.38 3.13 -2.21
N LEU A 172 3.24 2.92 -2.85
CA LEU A 172 2.95 3.19 -4.28
C LEU A 172 3.76 2.36 -5.30
N LEU A 173 4.59 1.41 -4.87
CA LEU A 173 5.40 0.60 -5.80
C LEU A 173 4.55 -0.31 -6.71
N GLU A 174 3.33 -0.67 -6.28
CA GLU A 174 2.39 -1.48 -7.08
C GLU A 174 1.92 -0.79 -8.37
N TRP A 175 2.14 0.53 -8.50
CA TRP A 175 1.73 1.35 -9.63
C TRP A 175 2.85 1.61 -10.63
N ILE A 176 4.04 1.04 -10.39
CA ILE A 176 5.13 1.04 -11.37
C ILE A 176 4.72 0.13 -12.51
N THR A 177 4.79 0.65 -13.74
CA THR A 177 4.51 -0.09 -14.98
C THR A 177 5.76 -0.28 -15.83
N ASP A 178 6.87 0.34 -15.41
CA ASP A 178 8.17 0.28 -16.08
C ASP A 178 8.73 -1.14 -16.19
N PRO A 179 9.60 -1.40 -17.20
CA PRO A 179 10.33 -2.65 -17.31
C PRO A 179 11.37 -2.78 -16.21
N VAL A 180 11.23 -3.82 -15.39
CA VAL A 180 12.10 -4.13 -14.26
C VAL A 180 12.59 -5.57 -14.36
N GLU A 181 13.90 -5.74 -14.34
CA GLU A 181 14.55 -7.05 -14.27
C GLU A 181 15.10 -7.26 -12.87
N LEU A 182 14.56 -8.23 -12.13
CA LEU A 182 15.09 -8.62 -10.83
C LEU A 182 16.04 -9.79 -11.00
N VAL A 183 17.18 -9.71 -10.32
CA VAL A 183 18.25 -10.68 -10.48
C VAL A 183 18.65 -11.23 -9.12
N TRP A 184 18.74 -12.55 -9.02
CA TRP A 184 19.24 -13.24 -7.81
C TRP A 184 20.25 -14.32 -8.16
N GLY A 185 21.29 -14.40 -7.34
CA GLY A 185 22.18 -15.55 -7.28
C GLY A 185 21.63 -16.63 -6.33
N ASP A 186 21.81 -17.90 -6.68
CA ASP A 186 21.40 -19.04 -5.83
C ASP A 186 22.30 -19.22 -4.59
N GLN A 187 23.43 -18.52 -4.53
CA GLN A 187 24.38 -18.50 -3.41
C GLN A 187 24.38 -17.17 -2.64
N ASP A 188 23.37 -16.31 -2.81
CA ASP A 188 23.25 -15.06 -2.05
C ASP A 188 22.90 -15.35 -0.57
N ASN A 189 23.90 -15.17 0.31
CA ASN A 189 23.78 -15.36 1.76
C ASN A 189 23.17 -14.16 2.51
N VAL A 190 22.86 -13.06 1.81
CA VAL A 190 22.34 -11.82 2.39
C VAL A 190 20.84 -11.70 2.14
N LEU A 191 20.41 -11.99 0.91
CA LEU A 191 19.03 -11.81 0.45
C LEU A 191 18.57 -13.02 -0.35
N GLY A 192 17.94 -13.98 0.34
CA GLY A 192 17.46 -15.20 -0.29
C GLY A 192 16.43 -14.99 -1.39
N ILE A 193 16.50 -15.86 -2.40
CA ILE A 193 15.65 -15.93 -3.60
C ILE A 193 14.15 -16.07 -3.30
N GLU A 194 13.81 -16.63 -2.15
CA GLU A 194 12.44 -16.79 -1.62
C GLU A 194 11.62 -15.48 -1.69
N GLN A 195 12.30 -14.33 -1.69
CA GLN A 195 11.68 -13.00 -1.76
C GLN A 195 11.29 -12.55 -3.17
N ALA A 196 11.73 -13.25 -4.22
CA ALA A 196 11.35 -12.92 -5.59
C ALA A 196 9.84 -13.01 -5.79
N ALA A 197 9.19 -14.00 -5.16
CA ALA A 197 7.72 -14.10 -5.14
C ALA A 197 7.06 -12.88 -4.51
N ALA A 198 7.57 -12.42 -3.36
CA ALA A 198 7.08 -11.22 -2.70
C ALA A 198 7.25 -9.97 -3.57
N TRP A 199 8.39 -9.80 -4.23
CA TRP A 199 8.61 -8.69 -5.15
C TRP A 199 7.70 -8.72 -6.38
N SER A 200 7.35 -9.91 -6.88
CA SER A 200 6.35 -10.02 -7.95
C SER A 200 4.97 -9.51 -7.56
N ALA A 201 4.59 -9.70 -6.29
CA ALA A 201 3.34 -9.19 -5.75
C ALA A 201 3.40 -7.71 -5.38
N ILE A 202 4.56 -7.21 -4.91
CA ILE A 202 4.77 -5.78 -4.63
C ILE A 202 4.75 -4.95 -5.93
N LEU A 203 5.40 -5.43 -6.98
CA LEU A 203 5.46 -4.78 -8.29
C LEU A 203 4.39 -5.36 -9.22
N ALA A 204 3.14 -5.39 -8.77
CA ALA A 204 2.05 -6.14 -9.40
C ALA A 204 1.72 -5.73 -10.85
N ARG A 205 2.12 -4.52 -11.27
CA ARG A 205 1.82 -3.93 -12.59
C ARG A 205 3.06 -3.65 -13.45
N ALA A 206 4.25 -3.96 -12.94
CA ALA A 206 5.49 -3.73 -13.67
C ALA A 206 5.67 -4.78 -14.77
N ASP A 207 6.31 -4.43 -15.89
CA ASP A 207 6.84 -5.44 -16.82
C ASP A 207 8.03 -6.14 -16.14
N LEU A 208 7.73 -7.21 -15.40
CA LEU A 208 8.65 -7.80 -14.43
C LEU A 208 9.22 -9.12 -14.92
N THR A 209 10.54 -9.15 -15.09
CA THR A 209 11.30 -10.38 -15.39
C THR A 209 12.20 -10.78 -14.22
N ILE A 210 12.40 -12.09 -14.03
CA ILE A 210 13.22 -12.66 -12.97
C ILE A 210 14.36 -13.49 -13.57
N SER A 211 15.59 -13.07 -13.33
CA SER A 211 16.82 -13.72 -13.76
C SER A 211 17.49 -14.42 -12.58
N LEU A 212 17.57 -15.74 -12.64
CA LEU A 212 18.22 -16.56 -11.62
C LEU A 212 19.57 -17.04 -12.13
N LYS A 213 20.64 -16.75 -11.39
CA LYS A 213 22.01 -17.01 -11.83
C LYS A 213 22.70 -18.03 -10.91
N PRO A 214 22.96 -19.24 -11.42
CA PRO A 214 23.67 -20.28 -10.65
C PRO A 214 25.10 -19.83 -10.28
N GLY A 215 25.52 -20.16 -9.07
CA GLY A 215 26.86 -19.85 -8.56
C GLY A 215 27.07 -18.41 -8.12
N TRP A 216 26.14 -17.49 -8.38
CA TRP A 216 26.31 -16.09 -8.04
C TRP A 216 26.04 -15.86 -6.54
N GLY A 217 26.97 -15.14 -5.89
CA GLY A 217 26.79 -14.59 -4.55
C GLY A 217 26.14 -13.20 -4.57
N HIS A 218 26.37 -12.41 -3.52
CA HIS A 218 25.79 -11.07 -3.40
C HIS A 218 26.53 -10.00 -4.26
N TYR A 219 27.81 -10.23 -4.60
CA TYR A 219 28.66 -9.31 -5.35
C TYR A 219 29.22 -9.95 -6.63
N PRO A 220 28.37 -10.40 -7.58
CA PRO A 220 28.82 -11.12 -8.78
C PRO A 220 29.76 -10.30 -9.67
N TRP A 221 29.66 -8.96 -9.63
CA TRP A 221 30.55 -8.07 -10.39
C TRP A 221 31.97 -7.97 -9.80
N ILE A 222 32.21 -8.51 -8.60
CA ILE A 222 33.54 -8.67 -7.98
C ILE A 222 33.98 -10.15 -8.08
N ASP A 223 33.06 -11.08 -7.84
CA ASP A 223 33.33 -12.52 -7.87
C ASP A 223 33.62 -13.06 -9.27
N ALA A 224 32.87 -12.62 -10.28
CA ALA A 224 32.94 -13.08 -11.66
C ALA A 224 32.71 -11.91 -12.64
N PRO A 225 33.57 -10.87 -12.65
CA PRO A 225 33.30 -9.60 -13.34
C PRO A 225 33.04 -9.77 -14.84
N ARG A 226 33.84 -10.60 -15.53
CA ARG A 226 33.67 -10.85 -16.97
C ARG A 226 32.33 -11.52 -17.28
N GLU A 227 31.95 -12.51 -16.49
CA GLU A 227 30.69 -13.24 -16.68
C GLU A 227 29.49 -12.33 -16.40
N PHE A 228 29.55 -11.58 -15.30
CA PHE A 228 28.54 -10.59 -14.93
C PHE A 228 28.29 -9.58 -16.05
N VAL A 229 29.36 -8.99 -16.59
CA VAL A 229 29.25 -7.98 -17.66
C VAL A 229 28.79 -8.61 -18.97
N ALA A 230 29.32 -9.77 -19.35
CA ALA A 230 28.89 -10.48 -20.56
C ALA A 230 27.39 -10.79 -20.53
N TRP A 231 26.86 -11.22 -19.38
CA TRP A 231 25.43 -11.41 -19.19
C TRP A 231 24.65 -10.09 -19.25
N LEU A 232 25.11 -9.06 -18.54
CA LEU A 232 24.40 -7.78 -18.49
C LEU A 232 24.28 -7.14 -19.88
N GLU A 233 25.33 -7.28 -20.70
CA GLU A 233 25.39 -6.79 -22.08
C GLU A 233 24.73 -7.71 -23.13
N SER A 234 24.53 -9.00 -22.82
CA SER A 234 23.87 -9.94 -23.75
C SER A 234 22.41 -9.55 -23.99
N GLY A 235 21.77 -8.95 -22.99
CA GLY A 235 20.34 -8.67 -23.00
C GLY A 235 19.48 -9.91 -22.80
N GLU A 236 20.08 -11.03 -22.38
CA GLU A 236 19.37 -12.25 -21.98
C GLU A 236 18.38 -11.89 -20.86
N ARG A 237 17.08 -12.06 -21.14
CA ARG A 237 16.02 -11.83 -20.17
C ARG A 237 15.70 -13.12 -19.41
N GLY A 238 15.38 -12.95 -18.13
CA GLY A 238 14.82 -14.01 -17.31
C GLY A 238 13.40 -14.40 -17.72
N PHE A 239 12.75 -15.21 -16.89
CA PHE A 239 11.35 -15.57 -17.10
C PHE A 239 10.43 -14.44 -16.61
N VAL A 240 9.24 -14.32 -17.18
CA VAL A 240 8.27 -13.28 -16.79
C VAL A 240 7.56 -13.68 -15.51
N ALA A 241 7.46 -12.75 -14.55
CA ALA A 241 6.97 -13.04 -13.22
C ALA A 241 5.44 -13.15 -13.12
N HIS A 242 4.72 -12.38 -13.93
CA HIS A 242 3.26 -12.20 -13.80
C HIS A 242 2.42 -13.11 -14.69
N THR A 243 3.04 -14.14 -15.27
CA THR A 243 2.30 -15.23 -15.92
C THR A 243 1.93 -16.31 -14.90
N LYS A 244 1.04 -17.22 -15.29
CA LYS A 244 0.65 -18.39 -14.48
C LYS A 244 1.88 -19.23 -14.15
N GLY A 245 2.69 -19.52 -15.17
CA GLY A 245 3.94 -20.25 -15.04
C GLY A 245 4.97 -19.53 -14.16
N GLY A 246 5.13 -18.23 -14.36
CA GLY A 246 6.01 -17.37 -13.55
C GLY A 246 5.67 -17.42 -12.06
N ARG A 247 4.40 -17.25 -11.70
CA ARG A 247 3.96 -17.28 -10.29
C ARG A 247 4.08 -18.67 -9.67
N LEU A 248 3.76 -19.74 -10.40
CA LEU A 248 3.95 -21.10 -9.91
C LEU A 248 5.43 -21.41 -9.67
N ARG A 249 6.31 -20.98 -10.57
CA ARG A 249 7.76 -21.12 -10.40
C ARG A 249 8.24 -20.34 -9.17
N LEU A 250 7.79 -19.10 -8.99
CA LEU A 250 8.13 -18.28 -7.83
C LEU A 250 7.61 -18.88 -6.51
N ALA A 251 6.39 -19.42 -6.51
CA ALA A 251 5.84 -20.10 -5.34
C ALA A 251 6.62 -21.38 -4.98
N ALA A 252 6.99 -22.19 -5.98
CA ALA A 252 7.82 -23.38 -5.78
C ALA A 252 9.21 -23.02 -5.24
N LEU A 253 9.84 -21.97 -5.78
CA LEU A 253 11.11 -21.43 -5.26
C LEU A 253 11.01 -20.90 -3.83
N ALA A 254 9.80 -20.49 -3.41
CA ALA A 254 9.50 -20.05 -2.06
C ALA A 254 9.06 -21.20 -1.11
N GLY A 255 9.22 -22.46 -1.55
CA GLY A 255 8.90 -23.66 -0.77
C GLY A 255 7.42 -24.04 -0.71
N GLN A 256 6.56 -23.49 -1.57
CA GLN A 256 5.16 -23.91 -1.64
C GLN A 256 4.99 -25.26 -2.34
N ALA A 257 3.97 -26.00 -1.93
CA ALA A 257 3.58 -27.27 -2.55
C ALA A 257 2.92 -27.03 -3.91
N VAL A 258 3.75 -26.87 -4.94
CA VAL A 258 3.33 -26.69 -6.33
C VAL A 258 3.58 -27.99 -7.10
N PRO A 259 2.60 -28.53 -7.86
CA PRO A 259 2.86 -29.67 -8.73
C PRO A 259 3.98 -29.33 -9.72
N ALA A 260 4.86 -30.29 -10.01
CA ALA A 260 5.95 -30.09 -10.96
C ALA A 260 5.44 -29.44 -12.25
N ALA A 261 6.04 -28.32 -12.65
CA ALA A 261 5.58 -27.52 -13.78
C ALA A 261 6.76 -27.00 -14.61
N LEU A 262 6.55 -26.89 -15.91
CA LEU A 262 7.48 -26.33 -16.87
C LEU A 262 6.78 -25.28 -17.74
N SER A 263 7.30 -24.05 -17.73
CA SER A 263 6.92 -22.99 -18.65
C SER A 263 7.70 -23.08 -19.96
N LEU A 264 6.98 -23.00 -21.07
CA LEU A 264 7.48 -23.09 -22.43
C LEU A 264 7.07 -21.85 -23.23
N ASN A 265 8.05 -21.17 -23.82
CA ASN A 265 7.80 -20.08 -24.79
C ASN A 265 7.97 -20.56 -26.24
N ASP A 266 8.40 -21.80 -26.42
CA ASP A 266 8.60 -22.46 -27.70
C ASP A 266 8.06 -23.89 -27.61
N CYS A 267 7.26 -24.29 -28.61
CA CYS A 267 6.73 -25.63 -28.72
C CYS A 267 7.79 -26.72 -28.94
N HIS A 268 9.00 -26.33 -29.37
CA HIS A 268 10.15 -27.22 -29.56
C HIS A 268 11.21 -27.09 -28.45
N ASP A 269 10.83 -26.60 -27.27
CA ASP A 269 11.74 -26.45 -26.14
C ASP A 269 12.42 -27.79 -25.78
N PRO A 270 13.77 -27.86 -25.78
CA PRO A 270 14.50 -29.10 -25.55
C PRO A 270 14.37 -29.62 -24.11
N ARG A 271 13.84 -28.84 -23.17
CA ARG A 271 13.63 -29.25 -21.78
C ARG A 271 12.39 -30.13 -21.63
N LEU A 272 11.42 -30.05 -22.53
CA LEU A 272 10.14 -30.73 -22.41
C LEU A 272 10.28 -32.27 -22.34
N PRO A 273 11.03 -32.95 -23.22
CA PRO A 273 11.14 -34.42 -23.16
C PRO A 273 11.71 -34.92 -21.83
N ALA A 274 12.83 -34.34 -21.38
CA ALA A 274 13.46 -34.71 -20.11
C ALA A 274 12.56 -34.44 -18.89
N PHE A 275 11.76 -33.37 -18.94
CA PHE A 275 10.79 -33.05 -17.90
C PHE A 275 9.66 -34.09 -17.82
N LEU A 276 9.12 -34.51 -18.96
CA LEU A 276 8.08 -35.55 -19.01
C LEU A 276 8.61 -36.91 -18.56
N ASP A 277 9.81 -37.29 -18.99
CA ASP A 277 10.46 -38.55 -18.61
C ASP A 277 10.76 -38.65 -17.11
N SER A 278 10.92 -37.51 -16.43
CA SER A 278 11.12 -37.48 -14.97
C SER A 278 9.93 -38.05 -14.19
N GLN A 279 8.74 -38.13 -14.82
CA GLN A 279 7.50 -38.65 -14.24
C GLN A 279 6.69 -39.41 -15.29
N SER A 280 7.24 -40.52 -15.79
CA SER A 280 6.70 -41.29 -16.92
C SER A 280 5.22 -41.69 -16.79
N ASP A 281 4.75 -41.96 -15.57
CA ASP A 281 3.39 -42.45 -15.29
C ASP A 281 2.41 -41.31 -14.91
N ALA A 282 2.85 -40.05 -14.99
CA ALA A 282 2.02 -38.90 -14.66
C ALA A 282 1.05 -38.54 -15.80
N LEU A 283 -0.10 -37.99 -15.40
CA LEU A 283 -0.96 -37.21 -16.28
C LEU A 283 -0.59 -35.73 -16.18
N TRP A 284 -0.88 -34.97 -17.23
CA TRP A 284 -0.48 -33.57 -17.35
C TRP A 284 -1.68 -32.66 -17.57
N ALA A 285 -1.56 -31.44 -17.06
CA ALA A 285 -2.38 -30.29 -17.42
C ALA A 285 -1.53 -29.38 -18.32
N VAL A 286 -2.03 -29.06 -19.51
CA VAL A 286 -1.37 -28.17 -20.48
C VAL A 286 -2.22 -26.90 -20.57
N ARG A 287 -1.69 -25.78 -20.09
CA ARG A 287 -2.43 -24.54 -19.81
C ARG A 287 -1.85 -23.36 -20.58
N SER A 288 -2.69 -22.51 -21.15
CA SER A 288 -2.25 -21.19 -21.64
C SER A 288 -1.80 -20.30 -20.46
N SER A 289 -0.87 -19.38 -20.72
CA SER A 289 -0.27 -18.52 -19.70
C SER A 289 0.13 -17.17 -20.29
N SER A 290 -0.83 -16.42 -20.82
CA SER A 290 -0.58 -15.15 -21.50
C SER A 290 -0.32 -13.98 -20.53
N TYR A 291 0.43 -12.96 -20.97
CA TYR A 291 0.76 -11.79 -20.13
C TYR A 291 -0.45 -11.00 -19.65
N GLY A 292 -1.54 -10.98 -20.44
CA GLY A 292 -2.79 -10.30 -20.09
C GLY A 292 -3.81 -11.15 -19.33
N GLU A 293 -3.55 -12.44 -19.10
CA GLU A 293 -4.51 -13.34 -18.41
C GLU A 293 -4.57 -13.11 -16.90
N ASP A 294 -3.43 -12.75 -16.31
CA ASP A 294 -3.17 -12.83 -14.87
C ASP A 294 -2.74 -11.49 -14.25
N GLN A 295 -3.09 -10.37 -14.89
CA GLN A 295 -2.79 -9.01 -14.40
C GLN A 295 -3.63 -8.62 -13.18
N ALA A 296 -3.11 -7.68 -12.36
CA ALA A 296 -3.77 -7.25 -11.13
C ALA A 296 -5.11 -6.52 -11.36
N ASP A 297 -5.26 -5.84 -12.51
CA ASP A 297 -6.40 -4.97 -12.83
C ASP A 297 -7.37 -5.57 -13.86
N ALA A 298 -7.04 -6.72 -14.45
CA ALA A 298 -7.84 -7.35 -15.48
C ALA A 298 -7.88 -8.87 -15.27
N ALA A 299 -9.06 -9.38 -14.88
CA ALA A 299 -9.37 -10.79 -14.88
C ALA A 299 -10.18 -11.10 -16.14
N ASN A 300 -9.52 -11.58 -17.20
CA ASN A 300 -10.23 -12.06 -18.38
C ASN A 300 -10.69 -13.51 -18.15
N ALA A 301 -11.75 -13.69 -17.36
CA ALA A 301 -12.40 -14.99 -17.24
C ALA A 301 -12.88 -15.46 -18.63
N GLY A 302 -12.46 -16.65 -19.06
CA GLY A 302 -12.89 -17.27 -20.31
C GLY A 302 -11.95 -17.14 -21.53
N LEU A 303 -10.79 -16.50 -21.40
CA LEU A 303 -9.76 -16.48 -22.47
C LEU A 303 -8.68 -17.58 -22.32
N SER A 304 -8.69 -18.32 -21.22
CA SER A 304 -7.69 -19.35 -20.95
C SER A 304 -8.12 -20.71 -21.50
N THR A 305 -7.21 -21.39 -22.21
CA THR A 305 -7.43 -22.76 -22.68
C THR A 305 -6.59 -23.70 -21.82
N THR A 306 -7.22 -24.77 -21.31
CA THR A 306 -6.56 -25.78 -20.49
C THR A 306 -6.98 -27.18 -20.92
N PHE A 307 -6.00 -28.03 -21.21
CA PHE A 307 -6.19 -29.46 -21.44
C PHE A 307 -5.81 -30.22 -20.17
N LEU A 308 -6.73 -31.00 -19.63
CA LEU A 308 -6.53 -31.78 -18.40
C LEU A 308 -6.32 -33.26 -18.74
N ARG A 309 -5.65 -33.99 -17.83
CA ARG A 309 -5.44 -35.45 -17.92
C ARG A 309 -4.76 -35.89 -19.23
N VAL A 310 -3.87 -35.06 -19.76
CA VAL A 310 -3.12 -35.32 -21.00
C VAL A 310 -2.06 -36.39 -20.71
N SER A 311 -2.00 -37.42 -21.55
CA SER A 311 -0.95 -38.44 -21.45
C SER A 311 0.40 -37.85 -21.87
N THR A 312 1.50 -38.39 -21.35
CA THR A 312 2.87 -37.96 -21.73
C THR A 312 3.09 -37.92 -23.26
N GLN A 313 2.48 -38.85 -24.00
CA GLN A 313 2.61 -38.92 -25.47
C GLN A 313 1.87 -37.78 -26.20
N ASP A 314 0.79 -37.27 -25.60
CA ASP A 314 -0.07 -36.24 -26.21
C ASP A 314 0.35 -34.81 -25.84
N VAL A 315 1.19 -34.63 -24.82
CA VAL A 315 1.62 -33.30 -24.35
C VAL A 315 2.24 -32.45 -25.48
N PRO A 316 3.20 -32.94 -26.29
CA PRO A 316 3.79 -32.12 -27.35
C PRO A 316 2.76 -31.61 -28.36
N GLY A 317 1.75 -32.44 -28.69
CA GLY A 317 0.66 -32.04 -29.57
C GLY A 317 -0.19 -30.91 -28.98
N ARG A 318 -0.53 -30.97 -27.69
CA ARG A 318 -1.29 -29.92 -26.99
C ARG A 318 -0.50 -28.63 -26.81
N VAL A 319 0.81 -28.72 -26.60
CA VAL A 319 1.69 -27.54 -26.55
C VAL A 319 1.72 -26.84 -27.92
N ALA A 320 1.86 -27.60 -29.00
CA ALA A 320 1.84 -27.06 -30.36
C ALA A 320 0.48 -26.41 -30.70
N GLU A 321 -0.63 -27.03 -30.26
CA GLU A 321 -1.98 -26.49 -30.43
C GLU A 321 -2.15 -25.12 -29.77
N LEU A 322 -1.76 -24.96 -28.49
CA LEU A 322 -1.83 -23.67 -27.79
C LEU A 322 -0.84 -22.64 -28.36
N SER A 323 0.33 -23.07 -28.80
CA SER A 323 1.31 -22.17 -29.41
C SER A 323 0.77 -21.61 -30.74
N ALA A 324 0.04 -22.43 -31.51
CA ALA A 324 -0.58 -22.00 -32.77
C ALA A 324 -1.71 -20.98 -32.57
N THR A 325 -2.33 -20.90 -31.38
CA THR A 325 -3.33 -19.87 -31.05
C THR A 325 -2.70 -18.52 -30.67
N GLY A 326 -1.37 -18.41 -30.68
CA GLY A 326 -0.65 -17.16 -30.42
C GLY A 326 -0.42 -16.83 -28.93
N VAL A 327 -0.54 -17.84 -28.05
CA VAL A 327 -0.23 -17.70 -26.61
C VAL A 327 1.28 -17.57 -26.43
N GLU A 328 1.74 -16.62 -25.60
CA GLU A 328 3.19 -16.37 -25.44
C GLU A 328 3.91 -17.39 -24.55
N GLU A 329 3.20 -18.01 -23.61
CA GLU A 329 3.73 -19.05 -22.72
C GLU A 329 2.71 -20.18 -22.51
N VAL A 330 3.17 -21.43 -22.60
CA VAL A 330 2.41 -22.63 -22.27
C VAL A 330 2.99 -23.27 -21.01
N VAL A 331 2.13 -23.61 -20.05
CA VAL A 331 2.52 -24.29 -18.81
C VAL A 331 2.13 -25.76 -18.90
N VAL A 332 3.12 -26.64 -18.83
CA VAL A 332 2.93 -28.08 -18.66
C VAL A 332 3.10 -28.40 -17.19
N GLN A 333 2.01 -28.72 -16.50
CA GLN A 333 1.97 -28.97 -15.06
C GLN A 333 1.48 -30.39 -14.78
N ARG A 334 2.08 -31.08 -13.81
CA ARG A 334 1.60 -32.39 -13.38
C ARG A 334 0.15 -32.29 -12.90
N PHE A 335 -0.73 -33.10 -13.48
CA PHE A 335 -2.11 -33.18 -13.07
C PHE A 335 -2.21 -33.85 -11.69
N ILE A 336 -2.91 -33.19 -10.78
CA ILE A 336 -3.29 -33.75 -9.49
C ILE A 336 -4.68 -34.35 -9.64
N THR A 337 -4.90 -35.57 -9.15
CA THR A 337 -6.24 -36.15 -9.03
C THR A 337 -6.80 -35.78 -7.65
N PRO A 338 -7.62 -34.73 -7.52
CA PRO A 338 -8.13 -34.29 -6.22
C PRO A 338 -9.20 -35.22 -5.65
N ARG A 339 -9.21 -35.33 -4.32
CA ARG A 339 -10.39 -35.69 -3.52
C ARG A 339 -11.30 -34.48 -3.33
N LEU A 340 -10.70 -33.32 -3.11
CA LEU A 340 -11.37 -32.01 -3.09
C LEU A 340 -10.54 -31.04 -3.90
N SER A 341 -11.20 -30.11 -4.57
CA SER A 341 -10.53 -28.96 -5.17
C SER A 341 -11.44 -27.75 -5.09
N GLY A 342 -10.83 -26.58 -5.13
CA GLY A 342 -11.53 -25.34 -4.85
C GLY A 342 -10.82 -24.11 -5.37
N ILE A 343 -11.57 -23.03 -5.40
CA ILE A 343 -11.10 -21.67 -5.57
C ILE A 343 -11.23 -20.97 -4.22
N ALA A 344 -10.25 -20.17 -3.86
CA ALA A 344 -10.25 -19.41 -2.64
C ALA A 344 -9.84 -17.96 -2.93
N PHE A 345 -10.71 -17.01 -2.62
CA PHE A 345 -10.34 -15.62 -2.53
C PHE A 345 -9.80 -15.37 -1.12
N VAL A 346 -8.49 -15.11 -1.05
CA VAL A 346 -7.74 -15.11 0.21
C VAL A 346 -7.26 -13.69 0.51
N ARG A 347 -7.63 -13.18 1.69
CA ARG A 347 -6.96 -12.06 2.36
C ARG A 347 -6.49 -12.52 3.74
N HIS A 348 -5.64 -11.77 4.41
CA HIS A 348 -5.13 -12.23 5.71
C HIS A 348 -6.21 -12.24 6.81
N LEU A 349 -7.25 -11.42 6.65
CA LEU A 349 -8.36 -11.33 7.60
C LEU A 349 -9.45 -12.40 7.37
N ALA A 350 -9.66 -12.82 6.12
CA ALA A 350 -10.72 -13.74 5.74
C ALA A 350 -10.40 -14.54 4.47
N VAL A 351 -11.07 -15.66 4.30
CA VAL A 351 -11.02 -16.52 3.14
C VAL A 351 -12.43 -16.83 2.68
N GLU A 352 -12.73 -16.56 1.42
CA GLU A 352 -13.99 -16.91 0.76
C GLU A 352 -13.73 -18.12 -0.14
N LEU A 353 -14.38 -19.24 0.19
CA LEU A 353 -14.12 -20.54 -0.40
C LEU A 353 -15.27 -20.96 -1.30
N GLU A 354 -14.92 -21.54 -2.45
CA GLU A 354 -15.78 -22.38 -3.26
C GLU A 354 -15.08 -23.72 -3.50
N TRP A 355 -15.72 -24.85 -3.20
CA TRP A 355 -15.10 -26.16 -3.40
C TRP A 355 -16.10 -27.24 -3.83
N VAL A 356 -15.55 -28.32 -4.40
CA VAL A 356 -16.29 -29.52 -4.82
C VAL A 356 -15.55 -30.79 -4.44
N GLU A 357 -16.29 -31.91 -4.39
CA GLU A 357 -15.69 -33.24 -4.43
C GLU A 357 -15.12 -33.52 -5.83
N GLY A 358 -13.91 -34.09 -5.87
CA GLY A 358 -13.20 -34.29 -7.13
C GLY A 358 -12.62 -32.99 -7.69
N HIS A 359 -12.61 -32.87 -9.02
CA HIS A 359 -11.93 -31.80 -9.77
C HIS A 359 -12.87 -30.64 -10.12
N LEU A 360 -12.35 -29.40 -10.09
CA LEU A 360 -13.05 -28.13 -10.42
C LEU A 360 -13.73 -28.09 -11.81
N GLU A 361 -13.42 -29.02 -12.70
CA GLU A 361 -14.02 -29.11 -14.04
C GLU A 361 -15.54 -29.38 -13.97
N SER A 362 -16.00 -30.05 -12.91
CA SER A 362 -17.43 -30.28 -12.66
C SER A 362 -18.23 -28.98 -12.45
N LEU A 363 -17.56 -27.89 -12.04
CA LEU A 363 -18.16 -26.55 -11.94
C LEU A 363 -18.28 -25.88 -13.31
N ALA A 364 -17.26 -26.03 -14.17
CA ALA A 364 -17.25 -25.45 -15.50
C ALA A 364 -18.34 -26.06 -16.41
N ASP A 365 -18.59 -27.37 -16.25
CA ASP A 365 -19.62 -28.09 -17.00
C ASP A 365 -21.04 -27.90 -16.45
N GLY A 366 -21.21 -27.15 -15.34
CA GLY A 366 -22.49 -26.91 -14.68
C GLY A 366 -23.12 -28.17 -14.05
N GLN A 367 -22.34 -29.25 -13.88
CA GLN A 367 -22.83 -30.54 -13.37
C GLN A 367 -22.86 -30.63 -11.84
N ALA A 368 -22.16 -29.74 -11.14
CA ALA A 368 -22.13 -29.69 -9.68
C ALA A 368 -22.34 -28.27 -9.15
N SER A 369 -23.07 -28.15 -8.04
CA SER A 369 -23.15 -26.90 -7.26
C SER A 369 -21.99 -26.87 -6.27
N PRO A 370 -21.16 -25.81 -6.24
CA PRO A 370 -20.07 -25.71 -5.27
C PRO A 370 -20.62 -25.53 -3.85
N GLU A 371 -19.92 -26.12 -2.88
CA GLU A 371 -20.06 -25.70 -1.49
C GLU A 371 -19.34 -24.35 -1.30
N ARG A 372 -19.86 -23.52 -0.40
CA ARG A 372 -19.35 -22.17 -0.14
C ARG A 372 -19.21 -21.93 1.35
N ALA A 373 -18.17 -21.19 1.74
CA ALA A 373 -17.98 -20.72 3.10
C ALA A 373 -17.10 -19.48 3.14
N ILE A 374 -17.35 -18.61 4.11
CA ILE A 374 -16.48 -17.48 4.44
C ILE A 374 -15.94 -17.71 5.85
N ILE A 375 -14.62 -17.82 5.95
CA ILE A 375 -13.90 -18.04 7.20
C ILE A 375 -13.14 -16.75 7.51
N SER A 376 -13.36 -16.16 8.68
CA SER A 376 -12.70 -14.93 9.12
C SER A 376 -12.11 -15.07 10.51
N ARG A 377 -10.94 -14.43 10.72
CA ARG A 377 -10.32 -14.33 12.05
C ARG A 377 -10.93 -13.23 12.92
N LEU A 378 -11.78 -12.37 12.36
CA LEU A 378 -12.43 -11.25 13.07
C LEU A 378 -13.62 -11.71 13.92
N GLY A 379 -14.27 -12.82 13.56
CA GLY A 379 -15.33 -13.42 14.33
C GLY A 379 -16.58 -13.73 13.51
N GLU A 380 -17.63 -14.16 14.20
CA GLU A 380 -18.87 -14.70 13.60
C GLU A 380 -19.55 -13.76 12.61
N ALA A 381 -19.57 -12.44 12.86
CA ALA A 381 -20.22 -11.47 11.97
C ALA A 381 -19.60 -11.43 10.56
N TRP A 382 -18.32 -11.80 10.42
CA TRP A 382 -17.61 -11.90 9.15
C TRP A 382 -17.68 -13.29 8.51
N ASN A 383 -18.18 -14.29 9.23
CA ASN A 383 -18.30 -15.64 8.71
C ASN A 383 -19.60 -15.82 7.92
N SER A 384 -19.58 -16.77 6.99
CA SER A 384 -20.76 -17.30 6.31
C SER A 384 -20.59 -18.79 6.18
N ASP A 385 -21.61 -19.55 6.56
CA ASP A 385 -21.58 -21.01 6.45
C ASP A 385 -20.34 -21.61 7.13
N THR A 386 -20.03 -22.88 6.85
CA THR A 386 -18.86 -23.54 7.43
C THR A 386 -18.23 -24.49 6.42
N PHE A 387 -16.90 -24.54 6.41
CA PHE A 387 -16.18 -25.59 5.69
C PHE A 387 -16.36 -26.91 6.43
N LYS A 388 -17.01 -27.90 5.78
CA LYS A 388 -17.25 -29.22 6.35
C LYS A 388 -16.00 -30.09 6.17
N PRO A 389 -15.36 -30.57 7.25
CA PRO A 389 -14.21 -31.45 7.11
C PRO A 389 -14.58 -32.74 6.36
N SER A 390 -13.80 -33.08 5.33
CA SER A 390 -14.01 -34.27 4.49
C SER A 390 -12.67 -34.80 3.97
N HIS A 391 -12.61 -36.11 3.71
CA HIS A 391 -11.40 -36.80 3.25
C HIS A 391 -10.12 -36.49 4.05
N GLY A 392 -10.25 -36.24 5.36
CA GLY A 392 -9.14 -35.90 6.25
C GLY A 392 -8.66 -34.45 6.21
N LEU A 393 -9.25 -33.60 5.35
CA LEU A 393 -8.95 -32.17 5.29
C LEU A 393 -9.84 -31.40 6.27
N THR A 394 -9.21 -30.59 7.13
CA THR A 394 -9.89 -29.69 8.07
C THR A 394 -9.83 -28.23 7.62
N ALA A 395 -10.78 -27.42 8.09
CA ALA A 395 -10.81 -25.98 7.83
C ALA A 395 -9.50 -25.28 8.28
N ASP A 396 -8.91 -25.71 9.40
CA ASP A 396 -7.67 -25.14 9.93
C ASP A 396 -6.44 -25.49 9.06
N GLN A 397 -6.37 -26.71 8.52
CA GLN A 397 -5.32 -27.08 7.56
C GLN A 397 -5.43 -26.24 6.27
N LEU A 398 -6.64 -26.12 5.72
CA LEU A 398 -6.89 -25.31 4.53
C LEU A 398 -6.56 -23.83 4.78
N TRP A 399 -7.03 -23.27 5.90
CA TRP A 399 -6.68 -21.91 6.31
C TRP A 399 -5.17 -21.70 6.39
N ARG A 400 -4.44 -22.59 7.09
CA ARG A 400 -2.98 -22.48 7.23
C ARG A 400 -2.26 -22.55 5.88
N PHE A 401 -2.70 -23.41 4.98
CA PHE A 401 -2.16 -23.50 3.63
C PHE A 401 -2.39 -22.20 2.84
N LEU A 402 -3.63 -21.70 2.76
CA LEU A 402 -3.96 -20.49 2.02
C LEU A 402 -3.25 -19.25 2.58
N GLN A 403 -3.14 -19.14 3.91
CA GLN A 403 -2.37 -18.07 4.56
C GLN A 403 -0.85 -18.20 4.30
N SER A 404 -0.34 -19.41 4.11
CA SER A 404 1.07 -19.60 3.72
C SER A 404 1.33 -19.16 2.29
N VAL A 405 0.38 -19.39 1.37
CA VAL A 405 0.45 -18.89 -0.02
C VAL A 405 0.47 -17.37 -0.02
N LEU A 406 -0.48 -16.72 0.69
CA LEU A 406 -0.47 -15.26 0.83
C LEU A 406 0.85 -14.74 1.38
N ARG A 407 1.40 -15.39 2.42
CA ARG A 407 2.68 -14.98 3.02
C ARG A 407 3.80 -14.95 1.99
N VAL A 408 3.86 -15.93 1.07
CA VAL A 408 4.89 -15.97 0.01
C VAL A 408 4.77 -14.76 -0.91
N PHE A 409 3.55 -14.38 -1.27
CA PHE A 409 3.25 -13.21 -2.10
C PHE A 409 2.99 -11.94 -1.27
N HIS A 410 3.77 -11.77 -0.20
CA HIS A 410 3.79 -10.53 0.58
C HIS A 410 2.44 -10.10 1.17
N TYR A 411 1.57 -11.07 1.46
CA TYR A 411 0.20 -10.86 1.93
C TYR A 411 -0.69 -10.06 0.96
N VAL A 412 -0.34 -9.98 -0.32
CA VAL A 412 -1.22 -9.38 -1.35
C VAL A 412 -2.44 -10.27 -1.53
N PRO A 413 -3.67 -9.73 -1.34
CA PRO A 413 -4.90 -10.50 -1.53
C PRO A 413 -4.91 -11.17 -2.91
N GLY A 414 -5.36 -12.42 -2.95
CA GLY A 414 -5.26 -13.21 -4.15
C GLY A 414 -6.34 -14.25 -4.30
N ASP A 415 -6.60 -14.60 -5.54
CA ASP A 415 -7.36 -15.75 -5.99
C ASP A 415 -6.41 -16.97 -6.06
N VAL A 416 -6.77 -18.03 -5.35
CA VAL A 416 -5.98 -19.26 -5.20
C VAL A 416 -6.79 -20.46 -5.67
N GLU A 417 -6.30 -21.12 -6.71
CA GLU A 417 -6.76 -22.46 -7.08
C GLU A 417 -5.98 -23.51 -6.30
N TRP A 418 -6.68 -24.43 -5.65
CA TRP A 418 -6.08 -25.45 -4.80
C TRP A 418 -6.69 -26.84 -4.99
N ALA A 419 -5.91 -27.87 -4.68
CA ALA A 419 -6.35 -29.26 -4.69
C ALA A 419 -5.85 -30.03 -3.47
N TRP A 420 -6.71 -30.89 -2.92
CA TRP A 420 -6.40 -31.87 -1.88
C TRP A 420 -6.38 -33.26 -2.49
N ASP A 421 -5.24 -33.95 -2.49
CA ASP A 421 -5.13 -35.31 -3.05
C ASP A 421 -5.50 -36.43 -2.06
N GLY A 422 -5.88 -36.08 -0.83
CA GLY A 422 -6.08 -37.02 0.28
C GLY A 422 -4.90 -37.07 1.26
N SER A 423 -3.77 -36.47 0.91
CA SER A 423 -2.54 -36.45 1.72
C SER A 423 -1.93 -35.06 1.88
N GLN A 424 -1.96 -34.23 0.84
CA GLN A 424 -1.41 -32.87 0.86
C GLN A 424 -2.25 -31.89 0.03
N LEU A 425 -2.12 -30.61 0.37
CA LEU A 425 -2.68 -29.49 -0.39
C LEU A 425 -1.68 -29.04 -1.44
N TRP A 426 -2.16 -28.81 -2.65
CA TRP A 426 -1.40 -28.34 -3.79
C TRP A 426 -1.88 -26.97 -4.22
N LEU A 427 -0.94 -26.07 -4.51
CA LEU A 427 -1.19 -24.78 -5.15
C LEU A 427 -1.21 -24.99 -6.67
N LEU A 428 -2.36 -24.79 -7.29
CA LEU A 428 -2.55 -24.94 -8.74
C LEU A 428 -2.41 -23.62 -9.47
N GLN A 429 -2.78 -22.50 -8.84
CA GLN A 429 -2.62 -21.15 -9.35
C GLN A 429 -2.70 -20.11 -8.21
N TYR A 430 -1.98 -19.00 -8.33
CA TYR A 430 -2.16 -17.81 -7.51
C TYR A 430 -2.24 -16.58 -8.41
N ARG A 431 -3.21 -15.71 -8.16
CA ARG A 431 -3.40 -14.43 -8.86
C ARG A 431 -3.66 -13.31 -7.85
N PRO A 432 -2.85 -12.24 -7.79
CA PRO A 432 -3.19 -11.02 -7.07
C PRO A 432 -4.47 -10.41 -7.62
N ILE A 433 -5.37 -9.98 -6.74
CA ILE A 433 -6.63 -9.33 -7.12
C ILE A 433 -6.74 -7.95 -6.48
N SER A 434 -6.99 -6.94 -7.31
CA SER A 434 -7.25 -5.57 -6.86
C SER A 434 -8.74 -5.27 -6.72
N ASP A 435 -9.59 -5.90 -7.54
CA ASP A 435 -11.04 -5.75 -7.54
C ASP A 435 -11.74 -7.09 -7.34
N TYR A 436 -12.51 -7.20 -6.26
CA TYR A 436 -13.36 -8.33 -5.91
C TYR A 436 -14.38 -7.86 -4.87
N GLY A 437 -15.61 -8.40 -4.94
CA GLY A 437 -16.71 -8.08 -4.03
C GLY A 437 -16.56 -8.75 -2.66
N TRP A 438 -15.48 -8.44 -1.95
CA TRP A 438 -15.17 -9.07 -0.66
C TRP A 438 -16.30 -8.88 0.36
N ARG A 439 -16.41 -9.79 1.33
CA ARG A 439 -17.14 -9.52 2.56
C ARG A 439 -16.32 -8.64 3.50
N ARG A 440 -16.11 -7.39 3.10
CA ARG A 440 -15.53 -6.30 3.90
C ARG A 440 -16.63 -5.38 4.39
N HIS A 441 -16.48 -4.86 5.60
CA HIS A 441 -17.40 -3.85 6.11
C HIS A 441 -16.93 -2.44 5.70
N LEU A 442 -17.77 -1.69 4.99
CA LEU A 442 -17.46 -0.36 4.42
C LEU A 442 -18.29 0.75 5.07
N THR A 443 -17.85 1.99 4.94
CA THR A 443 -18.64 3.18 5.33
C THR A 443 -18.34 4.41 4.47
N ALA A 444 -19.38 5.22 4.24
CA ALA A 444 -19.26 6.52 3.59
C ALA A 444 -18.99 7.68 4.59
N ALA A 445 -19.19 7.47 5.90
CA ALA A 445 -19.37 8.55 6.89
C ALA A 445 -18.36 9.70 6.82
N ASN A 446 -17.08 9.44 7.13
CA ASN A 446 -16.08 10.51 7.13
C ASN A 446 -15.71 11.01 5.72
N ILE A 447 -15.80 10.18 4.68
CA ILE A 447 -15.50 10.60 3.30
C ILE A 447 -16.58 11.56 2.80
N ALA A 448 -17.85 11.27 3.09
CA ALA A 448 -18.99 12.08 2.71
C ALA A 448 -19.04 13.45 3.42
N GLU A 449 -18.28 13.65 4.50
CA GLU A 449 -18.13 14.97 5.15
C GLU A 449 -17.11 15.88 4.46
N ILE A 450 -16.19 15.32 3.66
CA ILE A 450 -15.08 16.08 3.07
C ILE A 450 -15.06 16.08 1.54
N LEU A 451 -15.78 15.15 0.90
CA LEU A 451 -15.90 15.02 -0.55
C LEU A 451 -17.38 14.93 -0.99
N PRO A 452 -17.73 15.51 -2.15
CA PRO A 452 -19.07 15.35 -2.72
C PRO A 452 -19.32 13.89 -3.10
N PRO A 453 -20.59 13.43 -3.23
CA PRO A 453 -20.92 12.05 -3.59
C PRO A 453 -20.22 11.53 -4.84
N GLN A 454 -19.98 12.42 -5.81
CA GLN A 454 -19.12 12.20 -6.97
C GLN A 454 -17.90 13.12 -6.84
N PRO A 455 -16.79 12.65 -6.21
CA PRO A 455 -15.54 13.40 -6.23
C PRO A 455 -15.03 13.52 -7.68
N SER A 456 -14.13 14.45 -7.93
CA SER A 456 -13.51 14.58 -9.25
C SER A 456 -12.73 13.34 -9.65
N VAL A 457 -12.55 13.14 -10.97
CA VAL A 457 -11.68 12.08 -11.52
C VAL A 457 -10.28 12.14 -10.88
N LEU A 458 -9.74 13.34 -10.64
CA LEU A 458 -8.47 13.54 -9.96
C LEU A 458 -8.44 12.98 -8.53
N VAL A 459 -9.50 13.23 -7.74
CA VAL A 459 -9.60 12.74 -6.37
C VAL A 459 -9.79 11.24 -6.34
N GLU A 460 -10.71 10.70 -7.14
CA GLU A 460 -10.94 9.25 -7.19
C GLU A 460 -9.68 8.50 -7.67
N TYR A 461 -8.93 9.06 -8.63
CA TYR A 461 -7.63 8.54 -9.07
C TYR A 461 -6.64 8.43 -7.90
N ALA A 462 -6.49 9.50 -7.11
CA ALA A 462 -5.60 9.51 -5.96
C ALA A 462 -6.08 8.58 -4.84
N GLN A 463 -7.39 8.54 -4.55
CA GLN A 463 -7.98 7.68 -3.52
C GLN A 463 -7.69 6.22 -3.79
N ARG A 464 -7.96 5.75 -5.01
CA ARG A 464 -7.74 4.35 -5.40
C ARG A 464 -6.27 3.96 -5.34
N ARG A 465 -5.38 4.81 -5.85
CA ARG A 465 -3.94 4.51 -5.89
C ARG A 465 -3.24 4.60 -4.54
N ALA A 466 -3.70 5.49 -3.67
CA ALA A 466 -3.15 5.65 -2.33
C ALA A 466 -3.64 4.59 -1.33
N ALA A 467 -4.70 3.85 -1.67
CA ALA A 467 -5.47 3.03 -0.73
C ALA A 467 -4.61 2.05 0.09
N ALA A 468 -3.74 1.26 -0.55
CA ALA A 468 -2.85 0.31 0.13
C ALA A 468 -1.65 0.97 0.85
N SER A 469 -1.29 2.20 0.46
CA SER A 469 -0.13 2.91 0.98
C SER A 469 -0.43 3.72 2.26
N ILE A 470 -1.66 4.18 2.41
CA ILE A 470 -2.07 4.98 3.58
C ILE A 470 -1.85 4.21 4.91
N PRO A 471 -2.25 2.93 5.06
CA PRO A 471 -2.08 2.20 6.32
C PRO A 471 -0.62 1.94 6.72
N ALA A 472 0.33 2.03 5.77
CA ALA A 472 1.73 1.70 6.00
C ALA A 472 2.34 2.47 7.20
N ILE A 473 1.93 3.73 7.42
CA ILE A 473 2.38 4.54 8.57
C ILE A 473 2.12 3.86 9.92
N MET A 474 1.04 3.08 10.03
CA MET A 474 0.65 2.39 11.25
C MET A 474 1.62 1.27 11.61
N ALA A 475 2.39 0.75 10.63
CA ALA A 475 3.39 -0.28 10.85
C ALA A 475 4.52 0.18 11.78
N ARG A 476 4.69 1.50 11.97
CA ARG A 476 5.65 2.06 12.92
C ARG A 476 5.34 1.66 14.37
N TRP A 477 4.07 1.45 14.72
CA TRP A 477 3.68 1.00 16.06
C TRP A 477 3.09 -0.42 16.08
N ASP A 478 2.47 -0.88 14.99
CA ASP A 478 1.92 -2.23 14.87
C ASP A 478 2.11 -2.81 13.45
N SER A 479 3.20 -3.58 13.26
CA SER A 479 3.57 -4.15 11.96
C SER A 479 2.60 -5.20 11.42
N ARG A 480 1.68 -5.71 12.25
CA ARG A 480 0.64 -6.65 11.77
C ARG A 480 -0.27 -6.00 10.71
N ILE A 481 -0.26 -4.67 10.57
CA ILE A 481 -1.02 -3.96 9.52
C ILE A 481 -0.54 -4.35 8.12
N LEU A 482 0.76 -4.66 7.99
CA LEU A 482 1.37 -5.09 6.73
C LEU A 482 1.06 -6.56 6.42
N GLN A 483 0.68 -7.34 7.43
CA GLN A 483 0.18 -8.71 7.22
C GLN A 483 -1.29 -8.70 6.81
N ASP A 484 -2.09 -7.83 7.42
CA ASP A 484 -3.49 -7.63 7.04
C ASP A 484 -3.60 -7.22 5.58
N ASN A 485 -2.73 -6.30 5.15
CA ASN A 485 -2.69 -5.70 3.82
C ASN A 485 -4.07 -5.21 3.35
N GLU A 486 -4.86 -4.69 4.29
CA GLU A 486 -6.15 -4.09 4.01
C GLU A 486 -5.96 -2.66 3.51
N PRO A 487 -6.61 -2.27 2.41
CA PRO A 487 -6.54 -0.91 1.93
C PRO A 487 -7.35 0.03 2.84
N PHE A 488 -6.97 1.31 2.89
CA PHE A 488 -7.71 2.34 3.61
C PHE A 488 -9.10 2.60 3.02
N THR A 489 -9.19 2.60 1.68
CA THR A 489 -10.44 2.68 0.93
C THR A 489 -10.63 1.44 0.06
N ALA A 490 -11.87 1.00 -0.11
CA ALA A 490 -12.25 -0.07 -1.03
C ALA A 490 -13.38 0.40 -1.95
N VAL A 491 -13.47 -0.21 -3.13
CA VAL A 491 -14.42 0.17 -4.18
C VAL A 491 -15.70 -0.66 -4.07
N PHE A 492 -16.85 0.01 -4.18
CA PHE A 492 -18.16 -0.64 -4.33
C PHE A 492 -18.98 0.14 -5.35
N GLY A 493 -19.54 -0.55 -6.35
CA GLY A 493 -20.29 0.09 -7.45
C GLY A 493 -19.48 1.20 -8.15
N GLY A 494 -18.16 1.02 -8.25
CA GLY A 494 -17.25 1.99 -8.85
C GLY A 494 -16.91 3.22 -7.99
N ALA A 495 -17.40 3.33 -6.76
CA ALA A 495 -17.06 4.46 -5.87
C ALA A 495 -16.23 4.02 -4.66
N SER A 496 -15.33 4.90 -4.18
CA SER A 496 -14.48 4.63 -3.01
C SER A 496 -15.19 4.87 -1.67
N TYR A 497 -15.08 3.90 -0.76
CA TYR A 497 -15.58 3.95 0.62
C TYR A 497 -14.47 3.62 1.63
N ILE A 498 -14.60 4.06 2.89
CA ILE A 498 -13.66 3.68 3.95
C ILE A 498 -13.82 2.20 4.26
N ASN A 499 -12.70 1.47 4.32
CA ASN A 499 -12.67 0.09 4.75
C ASN A 499 -12.59 0.02 6.29
N ASN A 500 -13.69 -0.39 6.95
CA ASN A 500 -13.73 -0.50 8.40
C ASN A 500 -12.89 -1.70 8.91
N ASP A 501 -12.76 -2.77 8.12
CA ASP A 501 -12.01 -3.98 8.53
C ASP A 501 -10.56 -3.64 8.89
N LEU A 502 -9.96 -2.65 8.21
CA LEU A 502 -8.64 -2.12 8.53
C LEU A 502 -8.49 -1.75 10.01
N PHE A 503 -9.48 -1.03 10.55
CA PHE A 503 -9.47 -0.55 11.94
C PHE A 503 -10.00 -1.61 12.90
N LEU A 504 -11.07 -2.31 12.51
CA LEU A 504 -11.71 -3.34 13.33
C LEU A 504 -10.75 -4.50 13.61
N ALA A 505 -9.88 -4.87 12.66
CA ALA A 505 -8.81 -5.85 12.88
C ALA A 505 -7.84 -5.41 13.99
N ARG A 506 -7.46 -4.13 14.02
CA ARG A 506 -6.59 -3.57 15.07
C ARG A 506 -7.28 -3.59 16.42
N LEU A 507 -8.54 -3.18 16.49
CA LEU A 507 -9.32 -3.20 17.73
C LEU A 507 -9.46 -4.63 18.28
N ALA A 508 -9.76 -5.61 17.42
CA ALA A 508 -9.84 -7.03 17.79
C ALA A 508 -8.50 -7.59 18.31
N ASP A 509 -7.39 -7.18 17.71
CA ASP A 509 -6.04 -7.52 18.11
C ASP A 509 -5.65 -6.85 19.44
N TRP A 510 -6.09 -5.62 19.67
CA TRP A 510 -5.85 -4.88 20.91
C TRP A 510 -6.84 -5.21 22.03
N GLY A 511 -7.93 -5.93 21.74
CA GLY A 511 -8.98 -6.25 22.70
C GLY A 511 -9.91 -5.09 23.05
N ILE A 512 -10.04 -4.11 22.15
CA ILE A 512 -10.95 -2.97 22.27
C ILE A 512 -12.25 -3.27 21.52
N SER A 513 -13.39 -2.86 22.07
CA SER A 513 -14.69 -3.03 21.41
C SER A 513 -14.89 -2.06 20.24
N ALA A 514 -15.65 -2.49 19.23
CA ALA A 514 -16.01 -1.65 18.08
C ALA A 514 -16.95 -0.49 18.42
N SER A 515 -17.66 -0.52 19.55
CA SER A 515 -18.65 0.51 19.91
C SER A 515 -18.06 1.92 20.00
N ASN A 516 -16.83 2.05 20.51
CA ASN A 516 -16.11 3.32 20.57
C ASN A 516 -15.73 3.83 19.18
N TYR A 517 -15.41 2.93 18.25
CA TYR A 517 -15.04 3.29 16.88
C TYR A 517 -16.26 3.73 16.06
N ALA A 518 -17.40 3.04 16.20
CA ALA A 518 -18.65 3.42 15.57
C ALA A 518 -19.06 4.87 15.89
N GLY A 519 -18.96 5.26 17.17
CA GLY A 519 -19.27 6.63 17.59
C GLY A 519 -18.29 7.71 17.10
N GLU A 520 -17.08 7.31 16.70
CA GLU A 520 -16.06 8.25 16.21
C GLU A 520 -16.07 8.42 14.68
N VAL A 521 -16.28 7.33 13.93
CA VAL A 521 -16.33 7.37 12.47
C VAL A 521 -17.69 7.79 11.93
N GLY A 522 -18.76 7.59 12.71
CA GLY A 522 -20.13 7.72 12.23
C GLY A 522 -20.58 6.46 11.49
N GLY A 523 -21.84 6.09 11.66
CA GLY A 523 -22.40 4.85 11.12
C GLY A 523 -22.44 3.70 12.14
N ALA A 524 -22.57 2.49 11.62
CA ALA A 524 -22.65 1.26 12.40
C ALA A 524 -21.45 0.35 12.14
N THR A 525 -21.17 -0.60 13.01
CA THR A 525 -20.03 -1.53 12.85
C THR A 525 -20.39 -2.90 13.41
N PRO A 526 -19.87 -4.00 12.84
CA PRO A 526 -20.12 -5.32 13.38
C PRO A 526 -19.63 -5.45 14.82
N HIS A 527 -20.35 -6.26 15.61
CA HIS A 527 -20.08 -6.38 17.03
C HIS A 527 -18.69 -7.02 17.30
N LEU A 528 -17.80 -6.26 17.93
CA LEU A 528 -16.56 -6.75 18.52
C LEU A 528 -16.58 -6.54 20.04
N PRO A 529 -16.47 -7.60 20.86
CA PRO A 529 -16.50 -7.50 22.31
C PRO A 529 -15.15 -7.04 22.89
N TRP A 530 -15.19 -6.49 24.10
CA TRP A 530 -13.98 -6.24 24.90
C TRP A 530 -13.23 -7.53 25.21
N ARG A 531 -11.89 -7.48 25.15
CA ARG A 531 -11.00 -8.57 25.58
C ARG A 531 -9.94 -8.00 26.54
N PRO A 532 -10.25 -7.82 27.83
CA PRO A 532 -9.41 -7.09 28.79
C PRO A 532 -7.97 -7.60 28.88
N LEU A 533 -7.76 -8.92 28.80
CA LEU A 533 -6.42 -9.51 28.82
C LEU A 533 -5.57 -9.09 27.60
N ARG A 534 -6.18 -8.93 26.42
CA ARG A 534 -5.49 -8.42 25.22
C ARG A 534 -5.22 -6.93 25.33
N LEU A 535 -6.15 -6.18 25.94
CA LEU A 535 -6.00 -4.75 26.19
C LEU A 535 -4.78 -4.47 27.07
N ILE A 536 -4.66 -5.19 28.19
CA ILE A 536 -3.51 -5.07 29.11
C ILE A 536 -2.20 -5.39 28.38
N ARG A 537 -2.18 -6.44 27.56
CA ARG A 537 -1.00 -6.81 26.74
C ARG A 537 -0.66 -5.75 25.68
N SER A 538 -1.62 -4.92 25.29
CA SER A 538 -1.46 -3.87 24.27
C SER A 538 -1.03 -2.51 24.86
N LEU A 539 -0.97 -2.35 26.18
CA LEU A 539 -0.56 -1.09 26.82
C LEU A 539 0.83 -0.59 26.34
N PRO A 540 1.88 -1.43 26.24
CA PRO A 540 3.17 -0.98 25.71
C PRO A 540 3.09 -0.52 24.25
N LEU A 541 2.22 -1.14 23.45
CA LEU A 541 1.97 -0.76 22.07
C LEU A 541 1.32 0.63 22.02
N PHE A 542 0.36 0.93 22.89
CA PHE A 542 -0.26 2.27 22.92
C PHE A 542 0.73 3.35 23.33
N LEU A 543 1.62 3.08 24.29
CA LEU A 543 2.68 4.04 24.64
C LEU A 543 3.61 4.31 23.46
N ARG A 544 3.99 3.25 22.73
CA ARG A 544 4.77 3.36 21.49
C ARG A 544 4.03 4.16 20.41
N MET A 545 2.76 3.82 20.17
CA MET A 545 1.88 4.49 19.21
C MET A 545 1.77 5.98 19.52
N GLN A 546 1.53 6.35 20.77
CA GLN A 546 1.47 7.75 21.19
C GLN A 546 2.80 8.46 20.97
N ARG A 547 3.93 7.86 21.38
CA ARG A 547 5.25 8.45 21.20
C ARG A 547 5.56 8.71 19.72
N ILE A 548 5.24 7.75 18.85
CA ILE A 548 5.49 7.85 17.41
C ILE A 548 4.57 8.88 16.76
N ALA A 549 3.26 8.83 17.04
CA ALA A 549 2.30 9.77 16.49
C ALA A 549 2.61 11.22 16.90
N ARG A 550 2.91 11.43 18.20
CA ARG A 550 3.32 12.75 18.72
C ARG A 550 4.62 13.23 18.08
N GLY A 551 5.64 12.36 17.99
CA GLY A 551 6.91 12.69 17.34
C GLY A 551 6.80 12.97 15.84
N HIS A 552 5.72 12.54 15.18
CA HIS A 552 5.48 12.83 13.78
C HIS A 552 4.94 14.24 13.54
N LEU A 553 4.21 14.84 14.50
CA LEU A 553 3.51 16.12 14.26
C LEU A 553 4.46 17.26 13.86
N PRO A 554 5.64 17.45 14.51
CA PRO A 554 6.59 18.48 14.10
C PRO A 554 7.20 18.26 12.70
N THR A 555 7.09 17.04 12.15
CA THR A 555 7.62 16.73 10.81
C THR A 555 6.67 17.14 9.67
N LEU A 556 5.39 17.39 9.98
CA LEU A 556 4.37 17.74 8.99
C LEU A 556 4.71 19.03 8.24
N GLU A 557 5.28 20.03 8.92
CA GLU A 557 5.64 21.31 8.28
C GLU A 557 6.68 21.12 7.16
N ARG A 558 7.68 20.28 7.41
CA ARG A 558 8.70 19.96 6.40
C ARG A 558 8.08 19.24 5.20
N GLY A 559 7.18 18.28 5.47
CA GLY A 559 6.45 17.57 4.42
C GLY A 559 5.61 18.52 3.55
N LEU A 560 4.84 19.42 4.17
CA LEU A 560 4.05 20.43 3.48
C LEU A 560 4.93 21.34 2.59
N ARG A 561 6.03 21.88 3.14
CA ARG A 561 6.96 22.74 2.39
C ARG A 561 7.62 22.01 1.22
N ARG A 562 7.90 20.71 1.36
CA ARG A 562 8.45 19.91 0.26
C ARG A 562 7.43 19.75 -0.86
N PHE A 563 6.22 19.29 -0.55
CA PHE A 563 5.18 19.10 -1.55
C PHE A 563 4.80 20.41 -2.25
N ASP A 564 4.72 21.53 -1.50
CA ASP A 564 4.47 22.85 -2.09
C ASP A 564 5.57 23.25 -3.08
N ARG A 565 6.84 23.00 -2.75
CA ARG A 565 7.97 23.25 -3.66
C ARG A 565 7.92 22.36 -4.89
N GLU A 566 7.69 21.06 -4.72
CA GLU A 566 7.54 20.11 -5.83
C GLU A 566 6.41 20.55 -6.79
N LEU A 567 5.27 21.01 -6.26
CA LEU A 567 4.16 21.52 -7.07
C LEU A 567 4.55 22.77 -7.85
N LEU A 568 5.25 23.71 -7.22
CA LEU A 568 5.74 24.93 -7.88
C LEU A 568 6.73 24.59 -9.01
N GLU A 569 7.65 23.65 -8.78
CA GLU A 569 8.60 23.18 -9.79
C GLU A 569 7.88 22.52 -10.99
N LEU A 570 6.89 21.65 -10.73
CA LEU A 570 6.08 21.03 -11.78
C LEU A 570 5.25 22.06 -12.56
N THR A 571 4.67 23.04 -11.86
CA THR A 571 3.91 24.12 -12.49
C THR A 571 4.82 24.97 -13.38
N GLY A 572 6.02 25.32 -12.92
CA GLY A 572 7.02 26.06 -13.70
C GLY A 572 7.54 25.30 -14.93
N GLN A 573 7.52 23.96 -14.88
CA GLN A 573 7.86 23.09 -16.02
C GLN A 573 6.71 22.93 -17.03
N GLY A 574 5.48 23.34 -16.69
CA GLY A 574 4.31 23.17 -17.56
C GLY A 574 3.97 21.70 -17.83
N VAL A 575 4.04 20.85 -16.80
CA VAL A 575 3.74 19.42 -16.94
C VAL A 575 2.26 19.16 -17.26
N ASP A 576 1.96 18.01 -17.86
CA ASP A 576 0.59 17.58 -18.14
C ASP A 576 -0.20 17.24 -16.86
N GLY A 577 -1.52 17.09 -17.02
CA GLY A 577 -2.42 16.76 -15.90
C GLY A 577 -2.14 15.38 -15.30
N GLN A 578 -1.64 14.42 -16.09
CA GLN A 578 -1.26 13.10 -15.60
C GLN A 578 -0.13 13.17 -14.56
N ARG A 579 0.95 13.91 -14.84
CA ARG A 579 2.04 14.11 -13.87
C ARG A 579 1.59 14.84 -12.61
N LEU A 580 0.65 15.77 -12.73
CA LEU A 580 0.02 16.42 -11.56
C LEU A 580 -0.85 15.45 -10.76
N ALA A 581 -1.57 14.54 -11.41
CA ALA A 581 -2.37 13.50 -10.74
C ALA A 581 -1.48 12.49 -10.00
N ASP A 582 -0.35 12.09 -10.58
CA ASP A 582 0.63 11.22 -9.93
C ASP A 582 1.32 11.91 -8.74
N TRP A 583 1.66 13.20 -8.87
CA TRP A 583 2.12 14.01 -7.75
C TRP A 583 1.04 14.12 -6.65
N PHE A 584 -0.21 14.35 -7.04
CA PHE A 584 -1.33 14.47 -6.12
C PHE A 584 -1.59 13.17 -5.37
N THR A 585 -1.39 12.01 -6.00
CA THR A 585 -1.47 10.70 -5.34
C THR A 585 -0.44 10.58 -4.21
N ARG A 586 0.83 10.98 -4.45
CA ARG A 586 1.87 11.01 -3.40
C ARG A 586 1.51 11.98 -2.28
N PHE A 587 0.99 13.15 -2.64
CA PHE A 587 0.54 14.15 -1.67
C PHE A 587 -0.65 13.65 -0.85
N TYR A 588 -1.60 12.94 -1.46
CA TYR A 588 -2.76 12.36 -0.82
C TYR A 588 -2.38 11.31 0.23
N VAL A 589 -1.39 10.44 -0.07
CA VAL A 589 -0.81 9.54 0.95
C VAL A 589 -0.29 10.33 2.15
N PHE A 590 0.49 11.39 1.91
CA PHE A 590 1.00 12.26 2.98
C PHE A 590 -0.12 12.94 3.79
N VAL A 591 -1.15 13.47 3.11
CA VAL A 591 -2.33 14.08 3.73
C VAL A 591 -2.97 13.13 4.74
N VAL A 592 -3.34 11.93 4.29
CA VAL A 592 -4.10 10.99 5.12
C VAL A 592 -3.23 10.39 6.23
N GLN A 593 -1.96 10.06 5.96
CA GLN A 593 -1.04 9.58 7.00
C GLN A 593 -0.81 10.64 8.11
N GLY A 594 -0.68 11.91 7.74
CA GLY A 594 -0.58 13.00 8.71
C GLY A 594 -1.82 13.08 9.61
N ASN A 595 -3.01 12.98 9.01
CA ASN A 595 -4.28 12.95 9.75
C ASN A 595 -4.41 11.73 10.67
N LEU A 596 -3.93 10.55 10.27
CA LEU A 596 -3.91 9.37 11.15
C LEU A 596 -3.06 9.60 12.41
N CYS A 597 -1.89 10.24 12.28
CA CYS A 597 -1.06 10.58 13.44
C CYS A 597 -1.69 11.67 14.32
N ILE A 598 -2.31 12.70 13.72
CA ILE A 598 -3.01 13.75 14.46
C ILE A 598 -4.20 13.15 15.25
N ALA A 599 -5.02 12.31 14.60
CA ALA A 599 -6.14 11.63 15.24
C ALA A 599 -5.67 10.74 16.41
N THR A 600 -4.55 10.03 16.22
CA THR A 600 -3.94 9.21 17.28
C THR A 600 -3.47 10.06 18.47
N ALA A 601 -2.88 11.23 18.22
CA ALA A 601 -2.46 12.15 19.28
C ALA A 601 -3.67 12.78 20.02
N LEU A 602 -4.75 13.10 19.29
CA LEU A 602 -6.01 13.59 19.86
C LEU A 602 -6.67 12.53 20.74
N ALA A 603 -6.72 11.27 20.31
CA ALA A 603 -7.32 10.17 21.05
C ALA A 603 -6.66 9.96 22.43
N SER A 604 -5.36 10.24 22.56
CA SER A 604 -4.63 10.10 23.82
C SER A 604 -4.43 11.41 24.60
N SER A 605 -5.07 12.48 24.16
CA SER A 605 -4.80 13.82 24.67
C SER A 605 -5.35 14.07 26.06
N GLY A 606 -6.33 13.31 26.56
CA GLY A 606 -6.82 13.40 27.94
C GLY A 606 -7.49 14.73 28.34
N GLY A 607 -8.06 15.48 27.39
CA GLY A 607 -8.73 16.76 27.64
C GLY A 607 -7.87 17.99 27.31
N ASP A 608 -8.23 19.17 27.81
CA ASP A 608 -7.65 20.46 27.39
C ASP A 608 -7.16 21.32 28.56
N TRP A 609 -6.84 20.71 29.72
CA TRP A 609 -6.45 21.40 30.96
C TRP A 609 -5.22 22.34 30.85
N LEU A 610 -4.41 22.24 29.78
CA LEU A 610 -3.21 23.04 29.53
C LEU A 610 -3.54 24.24 28.62
N GLY A 611 -4.80 24.37 28.21
CA GLY A 611 -5.32 25.48 27.43
C GLY A 611 -5.86 25.07 26.06
N ARG A 612 -6.64 25.99 25.50
CA ARG A 612 -7.11 26.01 24.11
C ARG A 612 -6.47 27.22 23.42
N PRO A 613 -5.30 27.05 22.80
CA PRO A 613 -4.70 28.15 22.04
C PRO A 613 -5.57 28.48 20.83
N PRO A 614 -5.47 29.72 20.31
CA PRO A 614 -6.22 30.10 19.12
C PRO A 614 -5.80 29.27 17.92
N THR A 615 -6.72 29.07 16.99
CA THR A 615 -6.55 28.23 15.82
C THR A 615 -6.65 29.03 14.53
N ALA A 616 -6.34 28.38 13.40
CA ALA A 616 -6.48 29.01 12.09
C ALA A 616 -7.94 29.36 11.73
N TYR A 617 -8.92 28.86 12.49
CA TYR A 617 -10.35 29.14 12.30
C TYR A 617 -10.84 30.36 13.09
N ASP A 618 -10.04 30.89 14.03
CA ASP A 618 -10.41 32.09 14.78
C ASP A 618 -10.28 33.39 13.95
N ASN A 619 -9.65 33.34 12.77
CA ASN A 619 -9.48 34.49 11.88
C ASN A 619 -9.72 34.11 10.41
N LEU A 620 -10.99 34.21 9.99
CA LEU A 620 -11.46 33.84 8.65
C LEU A 620 -11.74 35.03 7.72
N GLU A 621 -11.40 36.26 8.11
CA GLU A 621 -11.79 37.47 7.37
C GLU A 621 -11.29 37.50 5.91
N CYS A 622 -10.18 36.82 5.60
CA CYS A 622 -9.63 36.70 4.24
C CYS A 622 -9.10 35.29 3.97
N ALA A 623 -10.01 34.36 3.61
CA ALA A 623 -9.68 32.95 3.39
C ALA A 623 -10.29 32.43 2.06
N PRO A 624 -9.81 32.90 0.88
CA PRO A 624 -10.39 32.54 -0.43
C PRO A 624 -10.22 31.05 -0.78
N HIS A 625 -9.36 30.34 -0.06
CA HIS A 625 -9.17 28.88 -0.20
C HIS A 625 -10.23 28.06 0.55
N ARG A 626 -11.09 28.70 1.36
CA ARG A 626 -12.13 28.04 2.15
C ARG A 626 -13.42 27.95 1.35
N LEU A 627 -13.73 26.75 0.88
CA LEU A 627 -14.85 26.48 -0.02
C LEU A 627 -15.59 25.20 0.44
N PRO A 628 -16.88 25.03 0.09
CA PRO A 628 -17.55 23.73 0.15
C PRO A 628 -16.70 22.68 -0.57
N TRP A 629 -16.50 21.52 0.05
CA TRP A 629 -15.65 20.46 -0.52
C TRP A 629 -14.24 20.95 -0.91
N GLU A 630 -13.66 21.85 -0.12
CA GLU A 630 -12.31 22.41 -0.34
C GLU A 630 -11.20 21.35 -0.49
N THR A 631 -11.46 20.12 -0.03
CA THR A 631 -10.54 18.98 -0.16
C THR A 631 -10.49 18.39 -1.57
N ASP A 632 -11.48 18.68 -2.41
CA ASP A 632 -11.44 18.39 -3.84
C ASP A 632 -10.80 19.58 -4.59
N PRO A 633 -9.65 19.39 -5.25
CA PRO A 633 -9.03 20.45 -6.07
C PRO A 633 -9.95 20.92 -7.20
N ALA A 634 -10.89 20.11 -7.67
CA ALA A 634 -11.81 20.46 -8.76
C ALA A 634 -12.89 21.47 -8.37
N THR A 635 -13.17 21.65 -7.07
CA THR A 635 -14.11 22.64 -6.57
C THR A 635 -13.81 24.02 -7.18
N PRO A 636 -14.79 24.72 -7.80
CA PRO A 636 -14.56 26.01 -8.42
C PRO A 636 -13.93 27.03 -7.46
N ARG A 637 -12.82 27.67 -7.86
CA ARG A 637 -12.05 28.60 -7.01
C ARG A 637 -11.98 30.00 -7.61
N PRO A 638 -11.86 31.05 -6.76
CA PRO A 638 -11.60 32.41 -7.24
C PRO A 638 -10.26 32.50 -7.98
N ALA A 639 -9.97 33.67 -8.55
CA ALA A 639 -8.72 33.90 -9.29
C ALA A 639 -7.47 33.59 -8.42
N PRO A 640 -6.36 33.17 -9.06
CA PRO A 640 -5.12 32.88 -8.35
C PRO A 640 -4.72 34.02 -7.42
N THR A 641 -4.48 33.69 -6.16
CA THR A 641 -4.06 34.63 -5.11
C THR A 641 -2.88 34.03 -4.37
N GLU A 642 -1.92 34.84 -3.93
CA GLU A 642 -0.79 34.35 -3.13
C GLU A 642 -1.26 33.89 -1.75
N LEU A 643 -1.07 32.60 -1.47
CA LEU A 643 -1.46 31.97 -0.21
C LEU A 643 -0.26 31.23 0.39
N PRO A 644 0.69 31.93 1.03
CA PRO A 644 1.86 31.30 1.63
C PRO A 644 1.45 30.30 2.73
N LEU A 645 2.23 29.24 2.91
CA LEU A 645 2.02 28.28 3.98
C LEU A 645 2.27 28.93 5.35
N GLN A 646 1.46 28.56 6.34
CA GLN A 646 1.64 28.97 7.73
C GLN A 646 2.68 28.09 8.43
N ALA A 647 3.54 28.70 9.25
CA ALA A 647 4.53 27.98 10.05
C ALA A 647 3.87 27.15 11.16
N PHE A 648 4.55 26.10 11.64
CA PHE A 648 4.03 25.26 12.73
C PHE A 648 3.80 26.10 14.00
N PRO A 649 2.70 25.88 14.75
CA PRO A 649 2.39 26.66 15.95
C PRO A 649 3.50 26.61 17.00
N GLN A 650 3.87 27.76 17.55
CA GLN A 650 4.88 27.83 18.60
C GLN A 650 4.25 27.54 19.96
N TRP A 651 4.79 26.53 20.64
CA TRP A 651 4.30 26.11 21.96
C TRP A 651 5.21 26.57 23.10
N PRO A 652 4.64 27.01 24.24
CA PRO A 652 5.41 27.27 25.45
C PRO A 652 6.28 26.07 25.86
N LEU A 653 7.40 26.32 26.54
CA LEU A 653 8.31 25.25 26.98
C LEU A 653 7.59 24.17 27.80
N ALA A 654 6.69 24.56 28.72
CA ALA A 654 5.90 23.62 29.51
C ALA A 654 5.05 22.68 28.64
N VAL A 655 4.44 23.20 27.58
CA VAL A 655 3.62 22.42 26.63
C VAL A 655 4.50 21.50 25.79
N ARG A 656 5.67 21.96 25.34
CA ARG A 656 6.63 21.13 24.61
C ARG A 656 7.15 19.97 25.47
N LEU A 657 7.45 20.25 26.74
CA LEU A 657 7.83 19.22 27.72
C LEU A 657 6.68 18.23 27.95
N ALA A 658 5.45 18.72 28.14
CA ALA A 658 4.26 17.87 28.31
C ALA A 658 4.00 16.98 27.08
N HIS A 659 4.12 17.54 25.88
CA HIS A 659 4.02 16.81 24.62
C HIS A 659 5.06 15.69 24.53
N SER A 660 6.33 16.03 24.80
CA SER A 660 7.45 15.08 24.78
C SER A 660 7.33 14.00 25.84
N GLY A 661 6.79 14.34 27.01
CA GLY A 661 6.61 13.45 28.15
C GLY A 661 5.35 12.59 28.09
N GLY A 662 4.53 12.72 27.04
CA GLY A 662 3.32 11.90 26.92
C GLY A 662 2.17 12.34 27.84
N LEU A 663 2.22 13.54 28.41
CA LEU A 663 1.25 13.97 29.42
C LEU A 663 -0.16 14.17 28.82
N PRO A 664 -1.22 14.03 29.64
CA PRO A 664 -2.57 14.37 29.24
C PRO A 664 -2.81 15.88 29.20
N GLY A 665 -4.06 16.21 28.92
CA GLY A 665 -4.73 17.45 28.60
C GLY A 665 -4.11 18.42 27.57
N LEU A 666 -3.55 17.84 26.50
CA LEU A 666 -3.01 18.56 25.34
C LEU A 666 -4.02 18.73 24.18
N ARG A 667 -5.30 18.39 24.38
CA ARG A 667 -6.31 18.34 23.30
C ARG A 667 -6.42 19.66 22.56
N GLY A 668 -6.45 20.80 23.27
CA GLY A 668 -6.50 22.12 22.64
C GLY A 668 -5.33 22.37 21.67
N TYR A 669 -4.10 21.99 22.06
CA TYR A 669 -2.92 22.14 21.20
C TYR A 669 -2.92 21.18 20.00
N TYR A 670 -3.45 19.96 20.16
CA TYR A 670 -3.58 19.04 19.03
C TYR A 670 -4.72 19.42 18.07
N LEU A 671 -5.79 20.05 18.57
CA LEU A 671 -6.81 20.68 17.72
C LEU A 671 -6.19 21.83 16.90
N GLN A 672 -5.39 22.68 17.53
CA GLN A 672 -4.62 23.73 16.83
C GLN A 672 -3.74 23.15 15.72
N VAL A 673 -3.03 22.04 15.97
CA VAL A 673 -2.21 21.37 14.93
C VAL A 673 -3.07 20.78 13.82
N ARG A 674 -4.19 20.13 14.15
CA ARG A 674 -5.12 19.59 13.16
C ARG A 674 -5.60 20.68 12.20
N GLU A 675 -5.94 21.82 12.76
CA GLU A 675 -6.52 22.95 12.03
C GLU A 675 -5.48 23.71 11.22
N TRP A 676 -4.29 23.92 11.78
CA TRP A 676 -3.12 24.41 11.05
C TRP A 676 -2.74 23.51 9.87
N TYR A 677 -2.75 22.20 10.09
CA TYR A 677 -2.41 21.23 9.04
C TYR A 677 -3.44 21.32 7.92
N ARG A 678 -4.74 21.29 8.26
CA ARG A 678 -5.82 21.42 7.29
C ARG A 678 -5.75 22.73 6.51
N ASP A 679 -5.55 23.88 7.15
CA ASP A 679 -5.45 25.17 6.46
C ASP A 679 -4.34 25.15 5.40
N ASN A 680 -3.16 24.63 5.75
CA ASN A 680 -2.05 24.47 4.81
C ASN A 680 -2.36 23.50 3.66
N LEU A 681 -3.07 22.40 3.92
CA LEU A 681 -3.51 21.49 2.86
C LEU A 681 -4.43 22.22 1.86
N MET A 682 -5.37 23.04 2.36
CA MET A 682 -6.29 23.79 1.50
C MET A 682 -5.57 24.81 0.64
N ARG A 683 -4.51 25.45 1.16
CA ARG A 683 -3.63 26.33 0.37
C ARG A 683 -2.94 25.57 -0.77
N ILE A 684 -2.48 24.35 -0.53
CA ILE A 684 -1.85 23.51 -1.56
C ILE A 684 -2.89 23.04 -2.58
N PHE A 685 -4.08 22.62 -2.16
CA PHE A 685 -5.16 22.26 -3.08
C PHE A 685 -5.62 23.44 -3.94
N PHE A 686 -5.65 24.64 -3.37
CA PHE A 686 -5.92 25.87 -4.11
C PHE A 686 -4.87 26.10 -5.22
N ARG A 687 -3.58 25.90 -4.91
CA ARG A 687 -2.52 26.00 -5.92
C ARG A 687 -2.63 24.91 -6.98
N LEU A 688 -2.91 23.66 -6.58
CA LEU A 688 -3.07 22.54 -7.51
C LEU A 688 -4.21 22.80 -8.51
N HIS A 689 -5.32 23.37 -8.06
CA HIS A 689 -6.43 23.78 -8.93
C HIS A 689 -5.94 24.69 -10.08
N HIS A 690 -5.14 25.69 -9.74
CA HIS A 690 -4.62 26.64 -10.73
C HIS A 690 -3.47 26.08 -11.58
N ALA A 691 -2.69 25.13 -11.02
CA ALA A 691 -1.62 24.44 -11.74
C ALA A 691 -2.14 23.51 -12.84
N MET A 692 -3.35 22.95 -12.69
CA MET A 692 -3.94 22.05 -13.69
C MET A 692 -4.13 22.75 -15.05
N PRO A 693 -3.56 22.21 -16.16
CA PRO A 693 -3.68 22.78 -17.50
C PRO A 693 -5.14 22.99 -17.91
N ALA A 694 -5.46 24.18 -18.43
CA ALA A 694 -6.84 24.56 -18.77
C ALA A 694 -7.50 23.59 -19.77
N SER A 695 -6.73 23.04 -20.72
CA SER A 695 -7.18 22.05 -21.70
C SER A 695 -7.57 20.71 -21.09
N GLU A 696 -7.03 20.35 -19.93
CA GLU A 696 -7.26 19.05 -19.29
C GLU A 696 -8.20 19.13 -18.08
N ARG A 697 -8.55 20.33 -17.61
CA ARG A 697 -9.51 20.52 -16.51
C ARG A 697 -10.85 19.85 -16.77
N ALA A 698 -11.33 19.85 -18.01
CA ALA A 698 -12.58 19.19 -18.37
C ALA A 698 -12.56 17.67 -18.11
N HIS A 699 -11.38 17.04 -18.12
CA HIS A 699 -11.22 15.63 -17.78
C HIS A 699 -10.98 15.46 -16.27
N TRP A 700 -9.91 16.07 -15.74
CA TRP A 700 -9.49 15.83 -14.35
C TRP A 700 -10.45 16.39 -13.30
N PHE A 701 -11.16 17.48 -13.61
CA PHE A 701 -12.12 18.10 -12.70
C PHE A 701 -13.56 17.68 -12.98
N ALA A 702 -13.80 16.83 -13.99
CA ALA A 702 -15.12 16.23 -14.16
C ALA A 702 -15.46 15.39 -12.92
N PRO A 703 -16.73 15.36 -12.49
CA PRO A 703 -17.21 14.38 -11.53
C PRO A 703 -16.89 12.96 -12.05
N HIS A 704 -16.40 12.10 -11.17
CA HIS A 704 -16.21 10.70 -11.49
C HIS A 704 -17.56 10.06 -11.87
N PRO A 705 -17.63 9.20 -12.92
CA PRO A 705 -18.89 8.66 -13.42
C PRO A 705 -19.68 7.88 -12.36
N ASP A 706 -18.96 7.11 -11.54
CA ASP A 706 -19.58 6.30 -10.48
C ASP A 706 -19.86 7.13 -9.22
N ILE A 707 -21.10 7.05 -8.75
CA ILE A 707 -21.59 7.76 -7.56
C ILE A 707 -21.54 6.88 -6.32
N ARG A 708 -21.21 7.46 -5.16
CA ARG A 708 -21.45 6.78 -3.88
C ARG A 708 -22.95 6.59 -3.64
N SER A 709 -23.45 5.38 -3.91
CA SER A 709 -24.86 5.00 -3.83
C SER A 709 -25.31 4.51 -2.45
N ARG A 710 -24.38 4.20 -1.54
CA ARG A 710 -24.68 3.73 -0.18
C ARG A 710 -24.38 4.82 0.83
N GLU A 711 -25.36 5.10 1.68
CA GLU A 711 -25.22 5.98 2.84
C GLU A 711 -24.98 5.13 4.10
N GLY A 712 -24.08 5.57 4.98
CA GLY A 712 -23.73 4.81 6.19
C GLY A 712 -22.82 3.60 5.96
N SER A 713 -23.00 2.57 6.79
CA SER A 713 -22.16 1.38 6.86
C SER A 713 -22.84 0.16 6.23
N PHE A 714 -22.10 -0.66 5.48
CA PHE A 714 -22.64 -1.81 4.75
C PHE A 714 -21.55 -2.85 4.45
N TRP A 715 -21.93 -4.02 3.92
CA TRP A 715 -20.98 -5.02 3.44
C TRP A 715 -20.71 -4.86 1.95
N GLN A 716 -19.44 -4.95 1.54
CA GLN A 716 -19.00 -4.75 0.15
C GLN A 716 -19.62 -5.77 -0.83
N ASP A 717 -20.08 -6.93 -0.36
CA ASP A 717 -20.86 -7.90 -1.16
C ASP A 717 -22.31 -7.44 -1.44
N GLY A 718 -22.68 -6.24 -1.01
CA GLY A 718 -23.97 -5.60 -1.26
C GLY A 718 -25.00 -5.79 -0.15
N ARG A 719 -24.72 -6.60 0.87
CA ARG A 719 -25.61 -6.79 2.02
C ARG A 719 -25.63 -5.54 2.90
N GLU A 720 -26.80 -5.21 3.41
CA GLU A 720 -26.92 -4.17 4.44
C GLU A 720 -26.43 -4.70 5.78
N GLY A 721 -25.79 -3.85 6.58
CA GLY A 721 -25.48 -4.16 7.96
C GLY A 721 -26.77 -4.27 8.77
N THR A 722 -26.85 -5.23 9.69
CA THR A 722 -27.96 -5.29 10.66
C THR A 722 -27.81 -4.25 11.78
N GLU A 723 -26.66 -3.59 11.84
CA GLU A 723 -26.29 -2.68 12.91
C GLU A 723 -26.83 -1.26 12.65
N GLN A 724 -27.44 -0.64 13.65
CA GLN A 724 -27.92 0.75 13.57
C GLN A 724 -26.89 1.73 14.13
N ALA A 725 -26.71 2.86 13.45
CA ALA A 725 -25.89 3.95 13.95
C ALA A 725 -26.51 4.55 15.23
N SER A 726 -25.68 4.88 16.21
CA SER A 726 -26.13 5.53 17.44
C SER A 726 -26.09 7.06 17.29
N GLY A 727 -27.17 7.73 17.68
CA GLY A 727 -27.21 9.19 17.73
C GLY A 727 -26.38 9.74 18.90
N PHE A 728 -25.92 10.99 18.77
CA PHE A 728 -25.23 11.69 19.85
C PHE A 728 -25.39 13.22 19.75
N LEU A 729 -25.33 13.86 20.91
CA LEU A 729 -25.29 15.32 21.05
C LEU A 729 -23.92 15.88 20.62
N ILE A 730 -23.92 16.87 19.73
CA ILE A 730 -22.71 17.60 19.34
C ILE A 730 -22.51 18.81 20.26
N TYR A 731 -23.55 19.65 20.39
CA TYR A 731 -23.57 20.82 21.26
C TYR A 731 -24.98 21.02 21.87
N PRO A 732 -25.09 21.27 23.19
CA PRO A 732 -26.37 21.39 23.88
C PRO A 732 -27.15 22.65 23.46
N GLY A 733 -28.46 22.61 23.66
CA GLY A 733 -29.35 23.74 23.44
C GLY A 733 -30.79 23.30 23.19
N GLN A 734 -31.69 24.29 23.27
CA GLN A 734 -33.11 24.13 22.97
C GLN A 734 -33.54 25.18 21.96
N VAL A 735 -34.15 24.74 20.86
CA VAL A 735 -34.61 25.62 19.77
C VAL A 735 -35.86 25.03 19.13
N GLN A 736 -36.82 25.91 18.84
CA GLN A 736 -38.03 25.61 18.09
C GLN A 736 -37.97 26.32 16.74
N GLY A 737 -38.35 25.63 15.68
CA GLY A 737 -38.37 26.17 14.32
C GLY A 737 -38.75 25.14 13.28
N ILE A 738 -38.78 25.55 12.01
CA ILE A 738 -39.11 24.68 10.88
C ILE A 738 -37.92 23.77 10.54
N LEU A 739 -38.16 22.45 10.50
CA LEU A 739 -37.13 21.47 10.09
C LEU A 739 -36.83 21.60 8.59
N GLY A 740 -35.56 21.75 8.24
CA GLY A 740 -35.08 22.00 6.89
C GLY A 740 -34.89 23.49 6.54
N ASP A 741 -35.29 24.41 7.44
CA ASP A 741 -35.14 25.86 7.24
C ASP A 741 -34.46 26.50 8.48
N ASP A 742 -35.20 26.72 9.58
CA ASP A 742 -34.65 27.22 10.84
C ASP A 742 -33.69 26.21 11.50
N ILE A 743 -34.09 24.93 11.46
CA ILE A 743 -33.31 23.80 11.98
C ILE A 743 -32.84 23.00 10.78
N LEU A 744 -31.57 23.12 10.41
CA LEU A 744 -31.04 22.42 9.24
C LEU A 744 -31.05 20.91 9.48
N LEU A 745 -31.57 20.16 8.50
CA LEU A 745 -31.43 18.71 8.43
C LEU A 745 -30.43 18.38 7.33
N GLU A 746 -29.27 17.88 7.72
CA GLU A 746 -28.20 17.47 6.82
C GLU A 746 -28.11 15.95 6.78
N GLU A 747 -27.79 15.39 5.62
CA GLU A 747 -27.47 13.96 5.53
C GLU A 747 -26.14 13.67 6.23
N THR A 748 -25.14 14.49 5.93
CA THR A 748 -23.80 14.43 6.50
C THR A 748 -23.29 15.84 6.75
N LEU A 749 -22.52 16.05 7.83
CA LEU A 749 -21.99 17.37 8.15
C LEU A 749 -20.88 17.78 7.16
N ASP A 750 -20.99 18.98 6.58
CA ASP A 750 -19.99 19.59 5.69
C ASP A 750 -19.41 20.88 6.31
N PRO A 751 -18.12 20.88 6.71
CA PRO A 751 -17.45 22.06 7.25
C PRO A 751 -17.46 23.29 6.33
N GLY A 752 -17.54 23.08 5.01
CA GLY A 752 -17.60 24.16 4.02
C GLY A 752 -18.93 24.92 4.02
N ARG A 753 -19.95 24.43 4.73
CA ARG A 753 -21.22 25.13 4.95
C ARG A 753 -21.20 26.09 6.13
N HIS A 754 -20.03 26.56 6.57
CA HIS A 754 -19.84 27.48 7.70
C HIS A 754 -20.90 28.59 7.78
N ALA A 755 -21.12 29.34 6.69
CA ALA A 755 -22.09 30.43 6.68
C ALA A 755 -23.54 29.96 6.93
N HIS A 756 -23.92 28.79 6.40
CA HIS A 756 -25.25 28.20 6.64
C HIS A 756 -25.39 27.77 8.10
N TYR A 757 -24.38 27.10 8.66
CA TYR A 757 -24.39 26.67 10.05
C TYR A 757 -24.42 27.84 11.03
N GLN A 758 -23.75 28.94 10.69
CA GLN A 758 -23.78 30.18 11.47
C GLN A 758 -25.20 30.77 11.52
N ASN A 759 -25.91 30.77 10.40
CA ASN A 759 -27.25 31.35 10.26
C ASN A 759 -28.38 30.46 10.83
N ALA A 760 -28.20 29.13 10.84
CA ALA A 760 -29.19 28.19 11.37
C ALA A 760 -29.46 28.39 12.88
N ARG A 761 -30.64 28.00 13.37
CA ARG A 761 -30.95 27.95 14.81
C ARG A 761 -30.41 26.67 15.47
N ALA A 762 -30.50 25.56 14.75
CA ALA A 762 -29.88 24.28 15.11
C ALA A 762 -29.45 23.52 13.85
N VAL A 763 -28.56 22.53 14.02
CA VAL A 763 -28.13 21.64 12.94
C VAL A 763 -28.27 20.18 13.38
N ILE A 764 -29.05 19.41 12.64
CA ILE A 764 -29.25 17.98 12.84
C ILE A 764 -28.65 17.26 11.64
N ALA A 765 -27.79 16.27 11.89
CA ALA A 765 -27.24 15.43 10.83
C ALA A 765 -27.70 13.97 11.00
N ARG A 766 -27.94 13.25 9.90
CA ARG A 766 -28.21 11.80 9.99
C ARG A 766 -26.94 10.99 10.24
N MET A 767 -25.82 11.45 9.70
CA MET A 767 -24.54 10.80 9.82
C MET A 767 -23.44 11.80 10.18
N GLY A 768 -22.49 11.36 11.01
CA GLY A 768 -21.30 12.13 11.34
C GLY A 768 -20.53 11.53 12.52
N GLY A 769 -19.24 11.81 12.58
CA GLY A 769 -18.37 11.37 13.67
C GLY A 769 -18.33 12.37 14.83
N ARG A 770 -18.09 11.91 16.08
CA ARG A 770 -17.92 12.84 17.23
C ARG A 770 -16.74 13.78 17.04
N LEU A 771 -15.64 13.27 16.51
CA LEU A 771 -14.43 14.03 16.21
C LEU A 771 -14.41 14.57 14.77
N SER A 772 -15.53 14.48 14.05
CA SER A 772 -15.61 15.00 12.69
C SER A 772 -15.35 16.49 12.62
N HIS A 773 -14.98 16.95 11.42
CA HIS A 773 -14.77 18.36 11.18
C HIS A 773 -16.07 19.14 11.33
N GLY A 774 -17.18 18.63 10.78
CA GLY A 774 -18.49 19.26 10.95
C GLY A 774 -18.91 19.36 12.41
N SER A 775 -18.72 18.28 13.19
CA SER A 775 -18.99 18.29 14.63
C SER A 775 -18.07 19.23 15.41
N THR A 776 -16.83 19.44 14.94
CA THR A 776 -15.93 20.41 15.58
C THR A 776 -16.41 21.83 15.31
N LEU A 777 -16.67 22.16 14.03
CA LEU A 777 -17.15 23.48 13.62
C LEU A 777 -18.42 23.89 14.37
N LEU A 778 -19.39 22.99 14.53
CA LEU A 778 -20.62 23.29 15.27
C LEU A 778 -20.39 23.58 16.76
N ARG A 779 -19.38 22.94 17.39
CA ARG A 779 -18.99 23.23 18.77
C ARG A 779 -18.30 24.59 18.90
N GLU A 780 -17.50 24.96 17.90
CA GLU A 780 -16.84 26.27 17.84
C GLU A 780 -17.85 27.40 17.66
N LEU A 781 -18.81 27.20 16.75
CA LEU A 781 -19.96 28.10 16.56
C LEU A 781 -20.92 28.11 17.75
N ARG A 782 -20.75 27.21 18.72
CA ARG A 782 -21.67 27.00 19.86
C ARG A 782 -23.11 26.82 19.41
N LYS A 783 -23.29 26.10 18.31
CA LYS A 783 -24.58 25.94 17.64
C LYS A 783 -25.28 24.68 18.14
N PRO A 784 -26.50 24.75 18.69
CA PRO A 784 -27.25 23.58 19.12
C PRO A 784 -27.32 22.53 18.00
N SER A 785 -26.84 21.32 18.27
CA SER A 785 -26.66 20.34 17.20
C SER A 785 -26.50 18.90 17.68
N ALA A 786 -26.95 17.95 16.87
CA ALA A 786 -26.84 16.51 17.15
C ALA A 786 -26.77 15.68 15.87
N VAL A 787 -26.21 14.47 16.00
CA VAL A 787 -26.37 13.42 14.99
C VAL A 787 -27.56 12.55 15.38
N LEU A 788 -28.59 12.53 14.56
CA LEU A 788 -29.83 11.75 14.72
C LEU A 788 -30.06 10.90 13.47
N PRO A 789 -29.62 9.63 13.47
CA PRO A 789 -29.72 8.76 12.29
C PRO A 789 -31.16 8.55 11.79
N GLN A 790 -32.13 8.55 12.72
CA GLN A 790 -33.53 8.25 12.45
C GLN A 790 -34.42 9.48 12.65
N VAL A 791 -34.21 10.53 11.86
CA VAL A 791 -35.20 11.62 11.74
C VAL A 791 -36.31 11.21 10.77
N ASN A 792 -37.57 11.33 11.19
CA ASN A 792 -38.70 11.04 10.31
C ASN A 792 -38.73 12.05 9.15
N ALA A 793 -38.59 11.58 7.92
CA ALA A 793 -38.60 12.43 6.73
C ALA A 793 -39.91 13.23 6.56
N ALA A 794 -41.03 12.73 7.12
CA ALA A 794 -42.31 13.42 7.08
C ALA A 794 -42.36 14.71 7.95
N TRP A 795 -41.32 14.98 8.75
CA TRP A 795 -41.24 16.19 9.58
C TRP A 795 -40.58 17.36 8.84
N LEU A 796 -40.04 17.13 7.64
CA LEU A 796 -39.41 18.19 6.85
C LEU A 796 -40.44 19.26 6.46
N GLY A 797 -40.11 20.53 6.67
CA GLY A 797 -41.03 21.66 6.49
C GLY A 797 -42.06 21.84 7.61
N ARG A 798 -42.01 21.04 8.67
CA ARG A 798 -42.88 21.18 9.86
C ARG A 798 -42.14 21.82 11.02
N GLU A 799 -42.91 22.39 11.94
CA GLU A 799 -42.36 22.94 13.18
C GLU A 799 -41.95 21.81 14.14
N VAL A 800 -40.73 21.88 14.63
CA VAL A 800 -40.14 20.90 15.54
C VAL A 800 -39.45 21.61 16.70
N LEU A 801 -39.39 20.93 17.84
CA LEU A 801 -38.61 21.32 19.00
C LEU A 801 -37.38 20.41 19.07
N TYR A 802 -36.21 21.01 18.95
CA TYR A 802 -34.94 20.38 19.28
C TYR A 802 -34.59 20.69 20.74
N ARG A 803 -34.27 19.66 21.52
CA ARG A 803 -33.76 19.79 22.90
C ARG A 803 -32.67 18.77 23.16
N ASP A 804 -31.43 19.24 23.31
CA ASP A 804 -30.27 18.45 23.79
C ASP A 804 -30.10 17.07 23.11
N GLY A 805 -30.34 16.99 21.81
CA GLY A 805 -30.18 15.76 21.03
C GLY A 805 -31.46 14.95 20.87
N GLU A 806 -32.60 15.49 21.28
CA GLU A 806 -33.92 14.95 20.96
C GLU A 806 -34.66 15.91 20.03
N LEU A 807 -35.40 15.34 19.08
CA LEU A 807 -36.27 16.08 18.18
C LEU A 807 -37.70 15.62 18.41
N THR A 808 -38.60 16.56 18.70
CA THR A 808 -40.04 16.29 18.82
C THR A 808 -40.81 17.18 17.86
N LEU A 809 -41.87 16.63 17.28
CA LEU A 809 -42.79 17.40 16.45
C LEU A 809 -43.62 18.32 17.35
N VAL A 810 -43.76 19.59 16.96
CA VAL A 810 -44.71 20.51 17.58
C VAL A 810 -46.02 20.37 16.81
N GLU A 811 -47.11 20.07 17.52
CA GLU A 811 -48.44 19.91 16.91
C GLU A 811 -49.01 21.22 16.38
#